data_AF-A0A4R9M2P3-F1
#
_entry.id   AF-A0A4R9M2P3-F1
#
_cell.length_a   1.000
_cell.length_b   1.000
_cell.length_c   1.000
_cell.angle_alpha   90.00
_cell.angle_beta   90.00
_cell.angle_gamma   90.00
#
_symmetry.space_group_name_H-M   'P 1'
#
loop_
_entity.id
_entity.type
_entity.pdbx_description
1 polymer ?
#
loop_
_entity_poly.entity_id
_entity_poly.type
_entity_poly.pdbx_seq_one_letter_code
_entity_poly.pdbx_strand_id
1 'polypeptide(L)'
;MLSYPLQFFAIPEGPVSNWDYFWYQIPYGAPGILTFLVGIFLSYFSFQKFRSGSEENRLFHANLTISFISFGFVGLVLSLRAWIQDVEVLVFWNDILYFFVAPLAPSAFYLAYHMTGKKSKLLLYYSYICWAASFVLYLGILLGKGFETNVFEFTFGKYPRGSAFIRPWGILAPLGYFFLILPSFIKHYSHIRSNYHLSLFHGVNLLFLLTTSNAPSILGLKVYPGGFFLFIPMLLIAYGVFRSDFFDVNQLLFQKNGMFYFLFGLLSFVLIFISFGVSFGLSPLSYEASKWYPWGIPPVISVFASVFLSIIVAGANPSARLNQLCAFALILTGFYVMQSVPLKLNLSYVVQLRISQLTFLAFAFAPSIMVRLVFEAIAKKNPSWLKYVDILCVIAALLSPSPWLFVGFYEYPWSRVHHGGPAEALIGFNGFIALVLILITFFKHREYINGASRWIIGSFMLSAVLLLFALLPSHGIPLFPLSDFQFVPATILGYAVLKHGALSLEGRTIQLSQKLANLGLVTMGIAAILYFPLIRDHYGIGESAFHLMMIVLPLILFNYLVIYIMSRPLAEELDISYFLLDLEKQKADEEREKALIAQDKAEEAREESEKLLLNILPLKVAQELKDKGSVTPARYENVTVLFTDFKGFTKVAEGMEEQTLVEELDACFTQFDEIILRNNLEKLKTIGDSYMCAGGLPVSNRTNAIDACLAALEVQSFMNQLKEIKSALNLPFWELRLGIHTGPVVAGVVGRFKFAYDIWGDTVNTASRMESGGEAGKINISKETYELVKYFFVTEYRGKIHGKNKGDLDMYFVHRLRPRYSQDEDGKAPNQVFREVYSKLHEGAVVRWKNLPDS
;
A
#
# COMPACT_ATOMS: atom_id res chain seq x y z
N MET A 1 -24.68 -37.93 -47.77
CA MET A 1 -25.27 -37.98 -46.43
C MET A 1 -25.60 -39.44 -46.13
N LEU A 2 -24.70 -40.16 -45.47
CA LEU A 2 -25.02 -41.45 -44.85
C LEU A 2 -25.71 -41.11 -43.53
N SER A 3 -27.03 -41.26 -43.49
CA SER A 3 -27.86 -41.03 -42.31
C SER A 3 -27.60 -42.14 -41.30
N TYR A 4 -26.72 -41.89 -40.33
CA TYR A 4 -26.83 -42.58 -39.05
C TYR A 4 -28.17 -42.16 -38.43
N PRO A 5 -29.08 -43.09 -38.11
CA PRO A 5 -30.32 -42.74 -37.44
C PRO A 5 -29.96 -42.21 -36.04
N LEU A 6 -30.33 -40.96 -35.76
CA LEU A 6 -30.22 -40.38 -34.43
C LEU A 6 -31.07 -41.20 -33.47
N GLN A 7 -30.47 -41.70 -32.39
CA GLN A 7 -31.19 -42.46 -31.35
C GLN A 7 -31.27 -41.64 -30.07
N PHE A 8 -32.49 -41.52 -29.56
CA PHE A 8 -32.77 -40.91 -28.26
C PHE A 8 -32.86 -42.01 -27.20
N PHE A 9 -32.13 -41.83 -26.11
CA PHE A 9 -32.15 -42.72 -24.96
C PHE A 9 -32.66 -41.98 -23.72
N ALA A 10 -33.64 -42.58 -23.05
CA ALA A 10 -34.09 -42.10 -21.75
C ALA A 10 -33.01 -42.34 -20.68
N ILE A 11 -33.09 -41.61 -19.57
CA ILE A 11 -32.23 -41.87 -18.40
C ILE A 11 -32.46 -43.33 -17.95
N PRO A 12 -31.40 -44.13 -17.77
CA PRO A 12 -31.54 -45.54 -17.37
C PRO A 12 -32.45 -45.70 -16.15
N GLU A 13 -33.44 -46.59 -16.24
CA GLU A 13 -34.34 -46.90 -15.13
C GLU A 13 -33.68 -47.91 -14.19
N GLY A 14 -33.33 -47.47 -12.98
CA GLY A 14 -32.91 -48.33 -11.88
C GLY A 14 -31.40 -48.27 -11.56
N PRO A 15 -31.02 -48.04 -10.28
CA PRO A 15 -29.65 -48.19 -9.83
C PRO A 15 -29.28 -49.68 -9.75
N VAL A 16 -28.22 -50.12 -10.43
CA VAL A 16 -27.76 -51.53 -10.40
C VAL A 16 -26.74 -51.76 -9.27
N SER A 17 -26.06 -50.69 -8.83
CA SER A 17 -25.11 -50.70 -7.71
C SER A 17 -25.42 -49.62 -6.67
N ASN A 18 -25.01 -49.82 -5.41
CA ASN A 18 -25.09 -48.79 -4.35
C ASN A 18 -24.37 -47.50 -4.76
N TRP A 19 -23.38 -47.62 -5.65
CA TRP A 19 -22.59 -46.52 -6.18
C TRP A 19 -23.35 -45.70 -7.23
N ASP A 20 -23.99 -46.37 -8.19
CA ASP A 20 -24.85 -45.71 -9.17
C ASP A 20 -26.04 -45.05 -8.49
N TYR A 21 -26.55 -45.66 -7.40
CA TYR A 21 -27.59 -45.05 -6.58
C TYR A 21 -27.15 -43.74 -5.95
N PHE A 22 -25.95 -43.68 -5.37
CA PHE A 22 -25.43 -42.45 -4.78
C PHE A 22 -25.38 -41.32 -5.81
N TRP A 23 -24.72 -41.55 -6.96
CA TRP A 23 -24.67 -40.56 -8.05
C TRP A 23 -26.06 -40.22 -8.57
N TYR A 24 -26.95 -41.21 -8.68
CA TYR A 24 -28.32 -40.99 -9.10
C TYR A 24 -29.07 -40.06 -8.14
N GLN A 25 -28.86 -40.19 -6.83
CA GLN A 25 -29.56 -39.43 -5.78
C GLN A 25 -28.89 -38.11 -5.38
N ILE A 26 -27.69 -37.79 -5.86
CA ILE A 26 -27.02 -36.48 -5.60
C ILE A 26 -27.94 -35.27 -5.88
N PRO A 27 -28.64 -35.17 -7.04
CA PRO A 27 -29.59 -34.09 -7.33
C PRO A 27 -30.65 -33.85 -6.26
N TYR A 28 -31.08 -34.94 -5.63
CA TYR A 28 -32.15 -34.91 -4.66
C TYR A 28 -31.58 -34.59 -3.27
N GLY A 29 -30.44 -35.16 -2.88
CA GLY A 29 -29.89 -34.90 -1.54
C GLY A 29 -29.04 -33.63 -1.37
N ALA A 30 -28.26 -33.23 -2.38
CA ALA A 30 -27.31 -32.11 -2.25
C ALA A 30 -27.95 -30.76 -1.86
N PRO A 31 -29.12 -30.36 -2.41
CA PRO A 31 -29.78 -29.10 -2.00
C PRO A 31 -30.13 -29.04 -0.51
N GLY A 32 -30.44 -30.18 0.09
CA GLY A 32 -30.73 -30.28 1.52
C GLY A 32 -29.49 -30.09 2.40
N ILE A 33 -28.32 -30.58 1.97
CA ILE A 33 -27.05 -30.31 2.66
C ILE A 33 -26.69 -28.83 2.61
N LEU A 34 -26.88 -28.19 1.45
CA LEU A 34 -26.66 -26.76 1.33
C LEU A 34 -27.56 -25.98 2.29
N THR A 35 -28.84 -26.37 2.39
CA THR A 35 -29.78 -25.82 3.38
C THR A 35 -29.27 -26.00 4.81
N PHE A 36 -28.72 -27.17 5.15
CA PHE A 36 -28.14 -27.42 6.47
C PHE A 36 -26.96 -26.48 6.77
N LEU A 37 -26.01 -26.35 5.84
CA LEU A 37 -24.84 -25.48 6.00
C LEU A 37 -25.24 -24.01 6.11
N VAL A 38 -26.13 -23.53 5.24
CA VAL A 38 -26.65 -22.15 5.32
C VAL A 38 -27.40 -21.92 6.63
N GLY A 39 -28.19 -22.89 7.09
CA GLY A 39 -28.90 -22.82 8.36
C GLY A 39 -27.99 -22.71 9.58
N ILE A 40 -26.93 -23.53 9.64
CA ILE A 40 -25.92 -23.43 10.69
C ILE A 40 -25.24 -22.07 10.64
N PHE A 41 -24.81 -21.62 9.46
CA PHE A 41 -24.13 -20.33 9.31
C PHE A 41 -25.01 -19.18 9.80
N LEU A 42 -26.26 -19.08 9.34
CA LEU A 42 -27.18 -18.02 9.76
C LEU A 42 -27.57 -18.11 11.23
N SER A 43 -27.65 -19.32 11.78
CA SER A 43 -27.88 -19.50 13.22
C SER A 43 -26.74 -18.92 14.05
N TYR A 44 -25.49 -19.11 13.63
CA TYR A 44 -24.33 -18.55 14.32
C TYR A 44 -24.38 -17.01 14.37
N PHE A 45 -24.68 -16.34 13.26
CA PHE A 45 -24.81 -14.87 13.24
C PHE A 45 -25.99 -14.37 14.07
N SER A 46 -27.13 -15.04 13.96
CA SER A 46 -28.32 -14.71 14.76
C SER A 46 -28.06 -14.89 16.26
N PHE A 47 -27.30 -15.92 16.64
CA PHE A 47 -26.90 -16.18 18.02
C PHE A 47 -25.92 -15.15 18.58
N GLN A 48 -24.97 -14.66 17.76
CA GLN A 48 -24.09 -13.56 18.18
C GLN A 48 -24.89 -12.29 18.53
N LYS A 49 -25.91 -11.94 17.73
CA LYS A 49 -26.78 -10.78 18.01
C LYS A 49 -27.71 -10.99 19.20
N PHE A 50 -28.11 -12.24 19.49
CA PHE A 50 -28.78 -12.56 20.75
C PHE A 50 -27.93 -12.17 21.97
N ARG A 51 -26.60 -12.36 21.93
CA ARG A 51 -25.71 -11.96 23.04
C ARG A 51 -25.56 -10.44 23.19
N SER A 52 -25.62 -9.69 22.09
CA SER A 52 -25.34 -8.25 22.08
C SER A 52 -26.60 -7.35 22.04
N GLY A 53 -27.81 -7.92 21.97
CA GLY A 53 -29.06 -7.18 21.77
C GLY A 53 -29.75 -6.69 23.06
N SER A 54 -30.61 -5.68 22.91
CA SER A 54 -31.56 -5.23 23.93
C SER A 54 -32.57 -6.32 24.30
N GLU A 55 -33.11 -6.29 25.52
CA GLU A 55 -33.93 -7.37 26.10
C GLU A 55 -35.13 -7.77 25.22
N GLU A 56 -35.81 -6.79 24.60
CA GLU A 56 -36.94 -7.02 23.69
C GLU A 56 -36.52 -7.67 22.35
N ASN A 57 -35.31 -7.37 21.86
CA ASN A 57 -34.76 -7.96 20.64
C ASN A 57 -34.15 -9.36 20.88
N ARG A 58 -33.81 -9.72 22.12
CA ARG A 58 -33.24 -11.04 22.45
C ARG A 58 -34.21 -12.18 22.13
N LEU A 59 -35.49 -12.04 22.49
CA LEU A 59 -36.52 -13.07 22.20
C LEU A 59 -36.74 -13.26 20.69
N PHE A 60 -36.70 -12.17 19.92
CA PHE A 60 -36.77 -12.23 18.46
C PHE A 60 -35.56 -12.98 17.89
N HIS A 61 -34.33 -12.61 18.29
CA HIS A 61 -33.11 -13.27 17.82
C HIS A 61 -32.99 -14.73 18.27
N ALA A 62 -33.48 -15.08 19.46
CA ALA A 62 -33.54 -16.47 19.92
C ALA A 62 -34.45 -17.32 19.01
N ASN A 63 -35.67 -16.85 18.73
CA ASN A 63 -36.61 -17.56 17.84
C ASN A 63 -36.13 -17.58 16.39
N LEU A 64 -35.44 -16.55 15.93
CA LEU A 64 -34.81 -16.51 14.61
C LEU A 64 -33.67 -17.55 14.51
N THR A 65 -32.83 -17.65 15.54
CA THR A 65 -31.75 -18.65 15.64
C THR A 65 -32.33 -20.07 15.60
N ILE A 66 -33.34 -20.34 16.43
CA ILE A 66 -34.04 -21.64 16.48
C ILE A 66 -34.63 -21.96 15.11
N SER A 67 -35.26 -20.99 14.44
CA SER A 67 -35.86 -21.20 13.12
C SER A 67 -34.78 -21.55 12.08
N PHE A 68 -33.64 -20.85 12.04
CA PHE A 68 -32.57 -21.17 11.09
C PHE A 68 -31.93 -22.54 11.32
N ILE A 69 -31.70 -22.92 12.58
CA ILE A 69 -31.26 -24.28 12.94
C ILE A 69 -32.28 -25.28 12.41
N SER A 70 -33.56 -25.08 12.73
CA SER A 70 -34.61 -26.02 12.37
C SER A 70 -34.78 -26.16 10.85
N PHE A 71 -34.76 -25.06 10.09
CA PHE A 71 -34.75 -25.10 8.62
C PHE A 71 -33.52 -25.81 8.06
N GLY A 72 -32.35 -25.62 8.66
CA GLY A 72 -31.13 -26.35 8.31
C GLY A 72 -31.30 -27.86 8.47
N PHE A 73 -31.83 -28.29 9.62
CA PHE A 73 -32.07 -29.70 9.91
C PHE A 73 -33.19 -30.31 9.06
N VAL A 74 -34.20 -29.54 8.64
CA VAL A 74 -35.16 -29.99 7.60
C VAL A 74 -34.42 -30.36 6.30
N GLY A 75 -33.44 -29.54 5.89
CA GLY A 75 -32.59 -29.84 4.74
C GLY A 75 -31.80 -31.13 4.90
N LEU A 76 -31.17 -31.33 6.06
CA LEU A 76 -30.42 -32.56 6.36
C LEU A 76 -31.32 -33.80 6.31
N VAL A 77 -32.50 -33.75 6.94
CA VAL A 77 -33.50 -34.84 6.91
C VAL A 77 -33.87 -35.21 5.47
N LEU A 78 -34.19 -34.22 4.65
CA LEU A 78 -34.56 -34.46 3.25
C LEU A 78 -33.40 -35.07 2.45
N SER A 79 -32.15 -34.68 2.76
CA SER A 79 -30.95 -35.25 2.14
C SER A 79 -30.78 -36.73 2.47
N LEU A 80 -30.93 -37.09 3.74
CA LEU A 80 -30.83 -38.48 4.19
C LEU A 80 -31.93 -39.36 3.59
N ARG A 81 -33.15 -38.82 3.42
CA ARG A 81 -34.25 -39.51 2.72
C ARG A 81 -33.95 -39.82 1.27
N ALA A 82 -33.12 -39.03 0.60
CA ALA A 82 -32.66 -39.33 -0.75
C ALA A 82 -31.55 -40.39 -0.76
N TRP A 83 -30.60 -40.32 0.17
CA TRP A 83 -29.35 -41.11 0.10
C TRP A 83 -29.35 -42.43 0.86
N ILE A 84 -30.08 -42.55 1.97
CA ILE A 84 -30.08 -43.78 2.76
C ILE A 84 -31.08 -44.76 2.15
N GLN A 85 -30.57 -45.91 1.70
CA GLN A 85 -31.42 -47.00 1.17
C GLN A 85 -32.07 -47.84 2.27
N ASP A 86 -31.31 -48.08 3.35
CA ASP A 86 -31.74 -48.86 4.50
C ASP A 86 -32.82 -48.11 5.29
N VAL A 87 -33.99 -48.71 5.38
CA VAL A 87 -35.17 -48.09 5.99
C VAL A 87 -35.01 -47.93 7.50
N GLU A 88 -34.38 -48.88 8.19
CA GLU A 88 -34.21 -48.82 9.64
C GLU A 88 -33.22 -47.73 10.01
N VAL A 89 -32.10 -47.65 9.29
CA VAL A 89 -31.11 -46.57 9.46
C VAL A 89 -31.73 -45.21 9.13
N LEU A 90 -32.57 -45.13 8.10
CA LEU A 90 -33.27 -43.89 7.76
C LEU A 90 -34.26 -43.45 8.85
N VAL A 91 -35.04 -44.37 9.41
CA VAL A 91 -35.99 -44.09 10.50
C VAL A 91 -35.24 -43.60 11.74
N PHE A 92 -34.15 -44.27 12.11
CA PHE A 92 -33.30 -43.87 13.23
C PHE A 92 -32.79 -42.42 13.10
N TRP A 93 -32.26 -42.05 11.94
CA TRP A 93 -31.80 -40.68 11.71
C TRP A 93 -32.95 -39.68 11.63
N ASN A 94 -34.12 -40.05 11.08
CA ASN A 94 -35.30 -39.17 11.11
C ASN A 94 -35.73 -38.87 12.54
N ASP A 95 -35.81 -39.87 13.42
CA ASP A 95 -36.17 -39.67 14.83
C ASP A 95 -35.18 -38.72 15.54
N ILE A 96 -33.88 -38.90 15.36
CA ILE A 96 -32.87 -38.02 15.97
C ILE A 96 -32.98 -36.58 15.43
N LEU A 97 -33.03 -36.41 14.12
CA LEU A 97 -32.97 -35.08 13.52
C LEU A 97 -34.25 -34.27 13.75
N TYR A 98 -35.40 -34.93 13.95
CA TYR A 98 -36.64 -34.23 14.25
C TYR A 98 -36.64 -33.54 15.62
N PHE A 99 -35.70 -33.86 16.52
CA PHE A 99 -35.47 -33.04 17.72
C PHE A 99 -35.15 -31.58 17.40
N PHE A 100 -34.40 -31.37 16.32
CA PHE A 100 -34.03 -30.02 15.86
C PHE A 100 -35.06 -29.41 14.93
N VAL A 101 -35.95 -30.21 14.32
CA VAL A 101 -36.99 -29.73 13.40
C VAL A 101 -38.25 -29.29 14.14
N ALA A 102 -38.63 -29.98 15.22
CA ALA A 102 -39.88 -29.72 15.94
C ALA A 102 -40.06 -28.27 16.43
N PRO A 103 -39.02 -27.54 16.90
CA PRO A 103 -39.15 -26.14 17.30
C PRO A 103 -39.54 -25.17 16.18
N LEU A 104 -39.45 -25.60 14.91
CA LEU A 104 -39.65 -24.73 13.76
C LEU A 104 -41.02 -24.06 13.73
N ALA A 105 -42.08 -24.85 13.89
CA ALA A 105 -43.44 -24.32 13.86
C ALA A 105 -43.65 -23.27 14.96
N PRO A 106 -43.43 -23.57 16.26
CA PRO A 106 -43.67 -22.59 17.31
C PRO A 106 -42.78 -21.34 17.18
N SER A 107 -41.51 -21.47 16.83
CA SER A 107 -40.61 -20.31 16.69
C SER A 107 -41.03 -19.40 15.55
N ALA A 108 -41.51 -19.97 14.45
CA ALA A 108 -41.86 -19.22 13.27
C ALA A 108 -43.22 -18.50 13.42
N PHE A 109 -44.20 -19.06 14.14
CA PHE A 109 -45.43 -18.33 14.52
C PHE A 109 -45.15 -17.16 15.47
N TYR A 110 -44.20 -17.32 16.41
CA TYR A 110 -43.76 -16.22 17.26
C TYR A 110 -43.06 -15.11 16.46
N LEU A 111 -42.20 -15.48 15.51
CA LEU A 111 -41.55 -14.53 14.59
C LEU A 111 -42.60 -13.72 13.82
N ALA A 112 -43.65 -14.37 13.30
CA ALA A 112 -44.75 -13.71 12.61
C ALA A 112 -45.54 -12.76 13.53
N TYR A 113 -45.78 -13.13 14.78
CA TYR A 113 -46.38 -12.25 15.78
C TYR A 113 -45.54 -10.99 16.02
N HIS A 114 -44.21 -11.13 16.13
CA HIS A 114 -43.32 -10.00 16.32
C HIS A 114 -43.26 -9.09 15.08
N MET A 115 -43.14 -9.67 13.88
CA MET A 115 -43.06 -8.92 12.62
C MET A 115 -44.33 -8.11 12.31
N THR A 116 -45.49 -8.58 12.77
CA THR A 116 -46.77 -7.83 12.65
C THR A 116 -46.92 -6.71 13.69
N GLY A 117 -45.87 -6.39 14.45
CA GLY A 117 -45.89 -5.37 15.49
C GLY A 117 -46.68 -5.79 16.72
N LYS A 118 -46.72 -7.10 17.02
CA LYS A 118 -47.45 -7.69 18.16
C LYS A 118 -48.98 -7.46 18.11
N LYS A 119 -49.53 -7.10 16.95
CA LYS A 119 -50.95 -6.75 16.77
C LYS A 119 -51.89 -7.96 16.71
N SER A 120 -51.41 -9.13 16.29
CA SER A 120 -52.22 -10.35 16.14
C SER A 120 -51.95 -11.36 17.25
N LYS A 121 -52.63 -11.23 18.40
CA LYS A 121 -52.48 -12.17 19.54
C LYS A 121 -52.79 -13.64 19.18
N LEU A 122 -53.60 -13.87 18.14
CA LEU A 122 -53.88 -15.21 17.62
C LEU A 122 -52.62 -15.96 17.20
N LEU A 123 -51.62 -15.28 16.62
CA LEU A 123 -50.34 -15.88 16.24
C LEU A 123 -49.50 -16.32 17.44
N LEU A 124 -49.66 -15.63 18.58
CA LEU A 124 -49.00 -16.01 19.83
C LEU A 124 -49.63 -17.26 20.44
N TYR A 125 -50.97 -17.33 20.50
CA TYR A 125 -51.69 -18.51 21.04
C TYR A 125 -51.49 -19.76 20.17
N TYR A 126 -51.77 -19.65 18.87
CA TYR A 126 -50.79 -19.95 17.83
C TYR A 126 -49.59 -20.85 18.15
N SER A 127 -48.49 -20.13 18.40
CA SER A 127 -47.19 -20.65 18.81
C SER A 127 -47.25 -21.57 20.03
N TYR A 128 -48.07 -21.27 21.05
CA TYR A 128 -48.20 -22.14 22.23
C TYR A 128 -48.82 -23.50 21.90
N ILE A 129 -49.81 -23.55 21.01
CA ILE A 129 -50.39 -24.81 20.53
C ILE A 129 -49.32 -25.62 19.78
N CYS A 130 -48.51 -24.97 18.95
CA CYS A 130 -47.39 -25.63 18.27
C CYS A 130 -46.31 -26.13 19.23
N TRP A 131 -46.05 -25.44 20.34
CA TRP A 131 -45.16 -25.93 21.40
C TRP A 131 -45.72 -27.19 22.08
N ALA A 132 -47.01 -27.22 22.40
CA ALA A 132 -47.67 -28.40 22.96
C ALA A 132 -47.60 -29.60 21.98
N ALA A 133 -47.82 -29.37 20.69
CA ALA A 133 -47.67 -30.40 19.67
C ALA A 133 -46.21 -30.89 19.52
N SER A 134 -45.23 -29.99 19.65
CA SER A 134 -43.80 -30.35 19.62
C SER A 134 -43.41 -31.20 20.84
N PHE A 135 -44.00 -30.95 22.00
CA PHE A 135 -43.80 -31.78 23.20
C PHE A 135 -44.34 -33.20 23.02
N VAL A 136 -45.54 -33.35 22.45
CA VAL A 136 -46.12 -34.67 22.12
C VAL A 136 -45.23 -35.42 21.12
N LEU A 137 -44.68 -34.71 20.13
CA LEU A 137 -43.72 -35.26 19.18
C LEU A 137 -42.46 -35.77 19.89
N TYR A 138 -41.85 -34.98 20.80
CA TYR A 138 -40.66 -35.42 21.55
C TYR A 138 -40.92 -36.65 22.40
N LEU A 139 -42.10 -36.74 23.03
CA LEU A 139 -42.49 -37.94 23.77
C LEU A 139 -42.55 -39.16 22.86
N GLY A 140 -43.10 -39.01 21.64
CA GLY A 140 -43.11 -40.07 20.63
C GLY A 140 -41.71 -40.53 20.22
N ILE A 141 -40.79 -39.59 19.99
CA ILE A 141 -39.40 -39.90 19.62
C ILE A 141 -38.66 -40.60 20.76
N LEU A 142 -38.78 -40.10 22.00
CA LEU A 142 -38.13 -40.71 23.18
C LEU A 142 -38.62 -42.13 23.47
N LEU A 143 -39.85 -42.46 23.07
CA LEU A 143 -40.43 -43.79 23.20
C LEU A 143 -40.12 -44.72 22.00
N GLY A 144 -39.30 -44.26 21.03
CA GLY A 144 -39.00 -45.02 19.80
C GLY A 144 -40.20 -45.22 18.89
N LYS A 145 -41.22 -44.34 18.99
CA LYS A 145 -42.47 -44.37 18.21
C LYS A 145 -42.65 -43.09 17.39
N GLY A 146 -41.56 -42.47 16.92
CA GLY A 146 -41.63 -41.25 16.12
C GLY A 146 -42.06 -41.55 14.68
N PHE A 147 -41.23 -42.25 13.91
CA PHE A 147 -41.55 -42.70 12.55
C PHE A 147 -41.81 -44.20 12.46
N GLU A 148 -42.71 -44.59 11.55
CA GLU A 148 -43.01 -45.99 11.22
C GLU A 148 -42.03 -46.50 10.14
N THR A 149 -41.75 -47.80 10.14
CA THR A 149 -40.94 -48.48 9.11
C THR A 149 -41.64 -48.60 7.76
N ASN A 150 -42.94 -48.28 7.68
CA ASN A 150 -43.64 -48.16 6.41
C ASN A 150 -43.25 -46.85 5.71
N VAL A 151 -42.73 -46.96 4.50
CA VAL A 151 -42.15 -45.86 3.73
C VAL A 151 -42.94 -45.63 2.44
N PHE A 152 -43.10 -44.37 2.03
CA PHE A 152 -43.46 -44.03 0.66
C PHE A 152 -42.21 -43.93 -0.21
N GLU A 153 -42.14 -44.72 -1.28
CA GLU A 153 -41.01 -44.71 -2.21
C GLU A 153 -41.30 -43.80 -3.41
N PHE A 154 -40.39 -42.87 -3.65
CA PHE A 154 -40.42 -41.97 -4.80
C PHE A 154 -39.08 -42.00 -5.54
N THR A 155 -39.06 -41.49 -6.77
CA THR A 155 -37.83 -41.35 -7.56
C THR A 155 -36.77 -40.47 -6.88
N PHE A 156 -37.22 -39.58 -5.99
CA PHE A 156 -36.41 -38.61 -5.25
C PHE A 156 -36.14 -38.98 -3.78
N GLY A 157 -36.47 -40.22 -3.37
CA GLY A 157 -36.13 -40.72 -2.04
C GLY A 157 -37.26 -41.45 -1.33
N LYS A 158 -36.95 -41.89 -0.11
CA LYS A 158 -37.76 -42.71 0.79
C LYS A 158 -38.32 -41.85 1.93
N TYR A 159 -39.63 -41.85 2.12
CA TYR A 159 -40.33 -41.01 3.12
C TYR A 159 -41.02 -41.88 4.18
N PRO A 160 -40.45 -41.99 5.40
CA PRO A 160 -41.09 -42.72 6.49
C PRO A 160 -42.43 -42.10 6.90
N ARG A 161 -43.42 -42.93 7.21
CA ARG A 161 -44.71 -42.46 7.72
C ARG A 161 -44.57 -41.95 9.15
N GLY A 162 -45.07 -40.74 9.41
CA GLY A 162 -45.13 -40.22 10.79
C GLY A 162 -46.15 -40.99 11.63
N SER A 163 -45.82 -41.28 12.88
CA SER A 163 -46.75 -41.90 13.83
C SER A 163 -47.85 -40.94 14.29
N ALA A 164 -48.77 -41.42 15.12
CA ALA A 164 -49.79 -40.59 15.78
C ALA A 164 -49.20 -39.43 16.61
N PHE A 165 -47.94 -39.52 17.04
CA PHE A 165 -47.26 -38.46 17.81
C PHE A 165 -46.75 -37.32 16.93
N ILE A 166 -46.38 -37.59 15.67
CA ILE A 166 -45.80 -36.60 14.75
C ILE A 166 -46.87 -35.94 13.87
N ARG A 167 -47.91 -36.68 13.47
CA ARG A 167 -48.97 -36.19 12.57
C ARG A 167 -49.63 -34.87 13.02
N PRO A 168 -49.98 -34.68 14.31
CA PRO A 168 -50.58 -33.41 14.77
C PRO A 168 -49.67 -32.20 14.49
N TRP A 169 -48.37 -32.32 14.78
CA TRP A 169 -47.39 -31.27 14.49
C TRP A 169 -47.29 -30.97 13.00
N GLY A 170 -47.25 -32.02 12.16
CA GLY A 170 -47.17 -31.90 10.71
C GLY A 170 -48.41 -31.28 10.04
N ILE A 171 -49.60 -31.40 10.65
CA ILE A 171 -50.86 -30.81 10.16
C ILE A 171 -51.04 -29.35 10.63
N LEU A 172 -50.64 -29.05 11.87
CA LEU A 172 -50.80 -27.71 12.44
C LEU A 172 -49.96 -26.66 11.69
N ALA A 173 -48.75 -27.00 11.24
CA ALA A 173 -47.90 -26.03 10.55
C ALA A 173 -48.47 -25.51 9.21
N PRO A 174 -48.93 -26.36 8.26
CA PRO A 174 -49.61 -25.91 7.04
C PRO A 174 -50.91 -25.14 7.30
N LEU A 175 -51.77 -25.65 8.20
CA LEU A 175 -53.03 -24.98 8.53
C LEU A 175 -52.79 -23.57 9.10
N GLY A 176 -51.90 -23.45 10.09
CA GLY A 176 -51.59 -22.15 10.66
C GLY A 176 -50.94 -21.18 9.67
N TYR A 177 -50.15 -21.67 8.70
CA TYR A 177 -49.60 -20.80 7.66
C TYR A 177 -50.69 -20.18 6.78
N PHE A 178 -51.56 -21.02 6.18
CA PHE A 178 -52.59 -20.55 5.24
C PHE A 178 -53.72 -19.75 5.93
N PHE A 179 -54.11 -20.14 7.15
CA PHE A 179 -55.25 -19.51 7.84
C PHE A 179 -54.85 -18.38 8.80
N LEU A 180 -53.61 -18.32 9.29
CA LEU A 180 -53.20 -17.30 10.27
C LEU A 180 -52.05 -16.41 9.80
N ILE A 181 -50.90 -16.98 9.40
CA ILE A 181 -49.71 -16.20 9.02
C ILE A 181 -49.99 -15.38 7.77
N LEU A 182 -50.40 -16.02 6.67
CA LEU A 182 -50.58 -15.35 5.38
C LEU A 182 -51.62 -14.22 5.45
N PRO A 183 -52.83 -14.41 6.04
CA PRO A 183 -53.79 -13.32 6.21
C PRO A 183 -53.29 -12.20 7.14
N SER A 184 -52.60 -12.55 8.23
CA SER A 184 -52.06 -11.56 9.17
C SER A 184 -50.97 -10.70 8.52
N PHE A 185 -50.14 -11.30 7.68
CA PHE A 185 -49.08 -10.65 6.91
C PHE A 185 -49.62 -9.73 5.82
N ILE A 186 -50.67 -10.15 5.09
CA ILE A 186 -51.36 -9.30 4.12
C ILE A 186 -52.00 -8.09 4.83
N LYS A 187 -52.72 -8.32 5.93
CA LYS A 187 -53.43 -7.27 6.69
C LYS A 187 -52.49 -6.21 7.27
N HIS A 188 -51.29 -6.59 7.68
CA HIS A 188 -50.31 -5.69 8.31
C HIS A 188 -49.11 -5.35 7.40
N TYR A 189 -49.25 -5.54 6.08
CA TYR A 189 -48.16 -5.34 5.12
C TYR A 189 -47.53 -3.95 5.17
N SER A 190 -48.33 -2.89 5.39
CA SER A 190 -47.82 -1.51 5.50
C SER A 190 -46.86 -1.32 6.67
N HIS A 191 -47.17 -1.92 7.83
CA HIS A 191 -46.31 -1.90 9.01
C HIS A 191 -45.03 -2.71 8.82
N ILE A 192 -45.15 -3.88 8.17
CA ILE A 192 -43.98 -4.72 7.87
C ILE A 192 -43.04 -3.96 6.92
N ARG A 193 -43.59 -3.32 5.89
CA ARG A 193 -42.82 -2.52 4.92
C ARG A 193 -42.13 -1.30 5.55
N SER A 194 -42.72 -0.69 6.58
CA SER A 194 -42.12 0.48 7.24
C SER A 194 -40.98 0.11 8.19
N ASN A 195 -41.09 -1.04 8.86
CA ASN A 195 -40.19 -1.42 9.95
C ASN A 195 -39.17 -2.50 9.58
N TYR A 196 -39.41 -3.24 8.50
CA TYR A 196 -38.55 -4.33 8.05
C TYR A 196 -38.30 -4.25 6.55
N HIS A 197 -37.14 -4.74 6.11
CA HIS A 197 -36.82 -4.79 4.69
C HIS A 197 -37.72 -5.80 3.95
N LEU A 198 -38.16 -5.45 2.73
CA LEU A 198 -39.10 -6.27 1.95
C LEU A 198 -38.62 -7.71 1.73
N SER A 199 -37.31 -7.92 1.62
CA SER A 199 -36.72 -9.25 1.43
C SER A 199 -36.84 -10.15 2.66
N LEU A 200 -36.85 -9.60 3.89
CA LEU A 200 -37.13 -10.39 5.10
C LEU A 200 -38.56 -10.93 5.05
N PHE A 201 -39.53 -10.08 4.67
CA PHE A 201 -40.92 -10.47 4.51
C PHE A 201 -41.11 -11.56 3.45
N HIS A 202 -40.60 -11.34 2.24
CA HIS A 202 -40.71 -12.33 1.16
C HIS A 202 -39.98 -13.63 1.48
N GLY A 203 -38.80 -13.54 2.11
CA GLY A 203 -38.01 -14.69 2.49
C GLY A 203 -38.69 -15.55 3.55
N VAL A 204 -39.26 -14.95 4.60
CA VAL A 204 -39.99 -15.69 5.65
C VAL A 204 -41.22 -16.39 5.06
N ASN A 205 -42.03 -15.71 4.25
CA ASN A 205 -43.18 -16.34 3.57
C ASN A 205 -42.75 -17.50 2.67
N LEU A 206 -41.68 -17.31 1.88
CA LEU A 206 -41.20 -18.34 0.97
C LEU A 206 -40.65 -19.55 1.74
N LEU A 207 -39.99 -19.35 2.88
CA LEU A 207 -39.57 -20.45 3.77
C LEU A 207 -40.75 -21.29 4.26
N PHE A 208 -41.81 -20.64 4.72
CA PHE A 208 -43.01 -21.34 5.16
C PHE A 208 -43.70 -22.07 4.01
N LEU A 209 -43.83 -21.43 2.85
CA LEU A 209 -44.44 -22.05 1.68
C LEU A 209 -43.66 -23.30 1.23
N LEU A 210 -42.32 -23.20 1.13
CA LEU A 210 -41.48 -24.33 0.73
C LEU A 210 -41.48 -25.44 1.77
N THR A 211 -41.47 -25.10 3.06
CA THR A 211 -41.54 -26.12 4.13
C THR A 211 -42.89 -26.83 4.15
N THR A 212 -43.99 -26.09 3.99
CA THR A 212 -45.34 -26.67 3.97
C THR A 212 -45.58 -27.52 2.70
N SER A 213 -44.89 -27.22 1.60
CA SER A 213 -44.92 -28.05 0.38
C SER A 213 -44.34 -29.47 0.57
N ASN A 214 -43.69 -29.76 1.70
CA ASN A 214 -43.26 -31.11 2.04
C ASN A 214 -44.43 -32.00 2.49
N ALA A 215 -45.54 -31.43 2.98
CA ALA A 215 -46.65 -32.18 3.55
C ALA A 215 -47.28 -33.20 2.57
N PRO A 216 -47.54 -32.88 1.28
CA PRO A 216 -48.01 -33.86 0.30
C PRO A 216 -47.14 -35.12 0.20
N SER A 217 -45.81 -34.97 0.16
CA SER A 217 -44.87 -36.11 0.06
C SER A 217 -44.93 -37.01 1.30
N ILE A 218 -45.11 -36.42 2.49
CA ILE A 218 -45.26 -37.14 3.76
C ILE A 218 -46.63 -37.85 3.85
N LEU A 219 -47.65 -37.35 3.14
CA LEU A 219 -48.97 -37.95 3.03
C LEU A 219 -49.07 -39.02 1.91
N GLY A 220 -47.97 -39.30 1.20
CA GLY A 220 -47.94 -40.30 0.13
C GLY A 220 -48.33 -39.79 -1.26
N LEU A 221 -48.47 -38.48 -1.44
CA LEU A 221 -48.68 -37.87 -2.76
C LEU A 221 -47.32 -37.68 -3.45
N LYS A 222 -47.24 -38.04 -4.74
CA LYS A 222 -46.01 -37.96 -5.56
C LYS A 222 -45.69 -36.51 -5.99
N VAL A 223 -45.42 -35.65 -5.01
CA VAL A 223 -45.05 -34.25 -5.18
C VAL A 223 -43.64 -34.04 -4.65
N TYR A 224 -42.76 -33.45 -5.46
CA TYR A 224 -41.40 -33.15 -5.03
C TYR A 224 -41.41 -32.12 -3.89
N PRO A 225 -40.75 -32.38 -2.75
CA PRO A 225 -40.79 -31.46 -1.62
C PRO A 225 -39.98 -30.20 -1.91
N GLY A 226 -40.63 -29.04 -1.84
CA GLY A 226 -39.97 -27.74 -2.01
C GLY A 226 -38.95 -27.43 -0.89
N GLY A 227 -38.97 -28.17 0.21
CA GLY A 227 -38.03 -28.07 1.32
C GLY A 227 -36.56 -28.27 0.95
N PHE A 228 -36.28 -28.94 -0.17
CA PHE A 228 -34.91 -29.07 -0.70
C PHE A 228 -34.29 -27.71 -1.09
N PHE A 229 -35.12 -26.69 -1.32
CA PHE A 229 -34.70 -25.39 -1.80
C PHE A 229 -34.73 -24.29 -0.73
N LEU A 230 -34.84 -24.64 0.56
CA LEU A 230 -34.95 -23.67 1.66
C LEU A 230 -33.72 -22.77 1.79
N PHE A 231 -32.53 -23.19 1.36
CA PHE A 231 -31.36 -22.32 1.35
C PHE A 231 -31.58 -21.03 0.53
N ILE A 232 -32.42 -21.04 -0.52
CA ILE A 232 -32.67 -19.86 -1.37
C ILE A 232 -33.33 -18.74 -0.56
N PRO A 233 -34.52 -18.93 0.05
CA PRO A 233 -35.10 -17.90 0.90
C PRO A 233 -34.28 -17.63 2.16
N MET A 234 -33.52 -18.59 2.70
CA MET A 234 -32.58 -18.31 3.80
C MET A 234 -31.52 -17.28 3.38
N LEU A 235 -30.97 -17.38 2.18
CA LEU A 235 -30.05 -16.40 1.61
C LEU A 235 -30.73 -15.03 1.37
N LEU A 236 -32.01 -15.01 0.97
CA LEU A 236 -32.78 -13.76 0.84
C LEU A 236 -33.05 -13.08 2.19
N ILE A 237 -33.35 -13.88 3.22
CA ILE A 237 -33.50 -13.40 4.60
C ILE A 237 -32.17 -12.88 5.11
N ALA A 238 -31.08 -13.63 4.90
CA ALA A 238 -29.73 -13.18 5.22
C ALA A 238 -29.49 -11.80 4.61
N TYR A 239 -29.70 -11.65 3.30
CA TYR A 239 -29.57 -10.36 2.62
C TYR A 239 -30.45 -9.25 3.21
N GLY A 240 -31.71 -9.55 3.55
CA GLY A 240 -32.64 -8.59 4.16
C GLY A 240 -32.26 -8.16 5.57
N VAL A 241 -31.97 -9.12 6.45
CA VAL A 241 -31.55 -8.91 7.84
C VAL A 241 -30.24 -8.15 7.88
N PHE A 242 -29.30 -8.47 7.01
CA PHE A 242 -27.99 -7.84 7.01
C PHE A 242 -28.02 -6.41 6.44
N ARG A 243 -28.90 -6.11 5.47
CA ARG A 243 -29.04 -4.75 4.92
C ARG A 243 -29.74 -3.76 5.84
N SER A 244 -30.65 -4.20 6.71
CA SER A 244 -31.20 -3.35 7.77
C SER A 244 -30.19 -3.30 8.91
N ASP A 245 -29.41 -2.23 9.09
CA ASP A 245 -28.51 -1.85 10.21
C ASP A 245 -27.64 -2.92 10.94
N PHE A 246 -27.64 -4.17 10.52
CA PHE A 246 -27.14 -5.29 11.33
C PHE A 246 -25.80 -5.84 10.83
N PHE A 247 -25.50 -5.73 9.53
CA PHE A 247 -24.18 -5.93 8.90
C PHE A 247 -24.28 -5.57 7.41
N ASP A 248 -23.82 -4.40 6.95
CA ASP A 248 -24.13 -3.96 5.57
C ASP A 248 -23.44 -4.82 4.49
N VAL A 249 -24.10 -5.93 4.15
CA VAL A 249 -23.75 -6.89 3.09
C VAL A 249 -23.79 -6.19 1.73
N ASN A 250 -24.46 -5.05 1.61
CA ASN A 250 -24.41 -4.24 0.39
C ASN A 250 -23.04 -3.55 0.28
N GLN A 251 -22.52 -3.04 1.40
CA GLN A 251 -21.14 -2.56 1.50
C GLN A 251 -20.13 -3.69 1.26
N LEU A 252 -20.33 -4.84 1.91
CA LEU A 252 -19.45 -6.00 1.78
C LEU A 252 -19.47 -6.54 0.35
N LEU A 253 -20.62 -6.95 -0.19
CA LEU A 253 -20.76 -7.57 -1.50
C LEU A 253 -20.57 -6.60 -2.68
N PHE A 254 -21.02 -5.35 -2.56
CA PHE A 254 -21.10 -4.46 -3.73
C PHE A 254 -20.19 -3.23 -3.66
N GLN A 255 -19.73 -2.77 -2.49
CA GLN A 255 -18.78 -1.65 -2.38
C GLN A 255 -17.32 -2.06 -2.09
N LYS A 256 -17.09 -3.18 -1.38
CA LYS A 256 -15.76 -3.71 -1.02
C LYS A 256 -15.40 -5.02 -1.74
N ASN A 257 -15.80 -5.18 -3.00
CA ASN A 257 -15.52 -6.39 -3.80
C ASN A 257 -16.02 -7.73 -3.20
N GLY A 258 -16.96 -7.76 -2.26
CA GLY A 258 -17.39 -9.00 -1.60
C GLY A 258 -18.17 -9.97 -2.49
N MET A 259 -18.85 -9.49 -3.54
CA MET A 259 -19.47 -10.34 -4.55
C MET A 259 -18.39 -11.07 -5.35
N PHE A 260 -17.23 -10.44 -5.57
CA PHE A 260 -16.07 -11.09 -6.16
C PHE A 260 -15.58 -12.22 -5.24
N TYR A 261 -15.36 -11.96 -3.95
CA TYR A 261 -14.94 -13.01 -3.00
C TYR A 261 -15.98 -14.13 -2.83
N PHE A 262 -17.28 -13.80 -2.80
CA PHE A 262 -18.36 -14.78 -2.71
C PHE A 262 -18.42 -15.68 -3.95
N LEU A 263 -18.37 -15.09 -5.14
CA LEU A 263 -18.38 -15.84 -6.41
C LEU A 263 -17.13 -16.72 -6.54
N PHE A 264 -15.96 -16.22 -6.14
CA PHE A 264 -14.72 -16.99 -6.11
C PHE A 264 -14.73 -18.09 -5.06
N GLY A 265 -15.35 -17.87 -3.90
CA GLY A 265 -15.57 -18.89 -2.88
C GLY A 265 -16.51 -20.00 -3.36
N LEU A 266 -17.62 -19.64 -4.00
CA LEU A 266 -18.55 -20.58 -4.64
C LEU A 266 -17.83 -21.41 -5.72
N LEU A 267 -17.05 -20.74 -6.57
CA LEU A 267 -16.25 -21.38 -7.62
C LEU A 267 -15.23 -22.37 -7.03
N SER A 268 -14.50 -21.95 -6.01
CA SER A 268 -13.53 -22.76 -5.27
C SER A 268 -14.15 -24.01 -4.67
N PHE A 269 -15.35 -23.87 -4.09
CA PHE A 269 -16.12 -24.98 -3.55
C PHE A 269 -16.54 -25.97 -4.65
N VAL A 270 -17.02 -25.49 -5.80
CA VAL A 270 -17.38 -26.34 -6.95
C VAL A 270 -16.16 -27.10 -7.46
N LEU A 271 -14.99 -26.46 -7.58
CA LEU A 271 -13.74 -27.11 -8.02
C LEU A 271 -13.31 -28.25 -7.09
N ILE A 272 -13.36 -28.02 -5.77
CA ILE A 272 -13.07 -29.06 -4.79
C ILE A 272 -14.09 -30.19 -4.90
N PHE A 273 -15.37 -29.88 -5.03
CA PHE A 273 -16.41 -30.91 -5.09
C PHE A 273 -16.28 -31.79 -6.34
N ILE A 274 -15.97 -31.17 -7.49
CA ILE A 274 -15.64 -31.90 -8.73
C ILE A 274 -14.42 -32.79 -8.51
N SER A 275 -13.32 -32.24 -7.99
CA SER A 275 -12.09 -33.02 -7.75
C SER A 275 -12.30 -34.15 -6.74
N PHE A 276 -13.04 -33.90 -5.66
CA PHE A 276 -13.33 -34.88 -4.61
C PHE A 276 -14.24 -35.99 -5.13
N GLY A 277 -15.33 -35.62 -5.80
CA GLY A 277 -16.28 -36.56 -6.39
C GLY A 277 -15.62 -37.47 -7.41
N VAL A 278 -14.69 -36.95 -8.22
CA VAL A 278 -13.96 -37.75 -9.21
C VAL A 278 -12.84 -38.59 -8.56
N SER A 279 -12.06 -38.02 -7.63
CA SER A 279 -10.92 -38.71 -7.00
C SER A 279 -11.33 -39.86 -6.09
N PHE A 280 -12.36 -39.67 -5.26
CA PHE A 280 -12.85 -40.73 -4.35
C PHE A 280 -13.88 -41.64 -5.01
N GLY A 281 -14.51 -41.17 -6.09
CA GLY A 281 -15.72 -41.77 -6.62
C GLY A 281 -15.60 -42.51 -7.96
N LEU A 282 -14.49 -42.40 -8.67
CA LEU A 282 -14.27 -43.19 -9.88
C LEU A 282 -13.22 -44.27 -9.58
N SER A 283 -13.68 -45.53 -9.60
CA SER A 283 -12.80 -46.69 -9.49
C SER A 283 -11.91 -46.79 -10.74
N PRO A 284 -10.67 -47.28 -10.64
CA PRO A 284 -9.82 -47.57 -11.80
C PRO A 284 -10.47 -48.49 -12.85
N LEU A 285 -11.49 -49.26 -12.45
CA LEU A 285 -12.25 -50.18 -13.30
C LEU A 285 -13.49 -49.55 -13.97
N SER A 286 -13.78 -48.28 -13.70
CA SER A 286 -14.96 -47.57 -14.24
C SER A 286 -14.84 -47.21 -15.72
N TYR A 287 -13.70 -47.47 -16.35
CA TYR A 287 -13.44 -47.21 -17.75
C TYR A 287 -13.65 -48.49 -18.56
N GLU A 288 -14.72 -48.53 -19.37
CA GLU A 288 -14.86 -49.59 -20.37
C GLU A 288 -13.89 -49.32 -21.52
N ALA A 289 -12.93 -50.24 -21.68
CA ALA A 289 -11.79 -50.13 -22.57
C ALA A 289 -12.11 -49.63 -23.99
N SER A 290 -11.22 -48.76 -24.50
CA SER A 290 -10.79 -48.61 -25.92
C SER A 290 -11.40 -47.56 -26.86
N LYS A 291 -12.41 -46.76 -26.50
CA LYS A 291 -12.96 -45.72 -27.41
C LYS A 291 -12.81 -44.30 -26.89
N TRP A 292 -11.63 -43.70 -27.10
CA TRP A 292 -11.45 -42.24 -27.04
C TRP A 292 -11.67 -41.65 -28.44
N TYR A 293 -12.61 -40.70 -28.57
CA TYR A 293 -12.77 -39.98 -29.83
C TYR A 293 -11.66 -38.93 -29.96
N PRO A 294 -10.94 -38.84 -31.10
CA PRO A 294 -10.00 -37.73 -31.36
C PRO A 294 -10.63 -36.34 -31.18
N TRP A 295 -11.94 -36.25 -31.36
CA TRP A 295 -12.78 -35.07 -31.09
C TRP A 295 -12.83 -34.63 -29.62
N GLY A 296 -12.25 -35.38 -28.69
CA GLY A 296 -12.02 -34.95 -27.31
C GLY A 296 -10.83 -33.99 -27.15
N ILE A 297 -9.97 -33.85 -28.16
CA ILE A 297 -8.80 -32.94 -28.09
C ILE A 297 -9.19 -31.45 -28.13
N PRO A 298 -10.07 -30.97 -29.03
CA PRO A 298 -10.49 -29.56 -29.03
C PRO A 298 -11.04 -29.05 -27.69
N PRO A 299 -11.98 -29.74 -27.00
CA PRO A 299 -12.45 -29.27 -25.71
C PRO A 299 -11.34 -29.30 -24.64
N VAL A 300 -10.40 -30.25 -24.71
CA VAL A 300 -9.22 -30.26 -23.82
C VAL A 300 -8.43 -28.95 -23.96
N ILE A 301 -8.04 -28.60 -25.18
CA ILE A 301 -7.28 -27.37 -25.49
C ILE A 301 -8.07 -26.13 -25.07
N SER A 302 -9.38 -26.10 -25.34
CA SER A 302 -10.28 -25.00 -24.97
C SER A 302 -10.36 -24.73 -23.47
N VAL A 303 -10.40 -25.77 -22.63
CA VAL A 303 -10.39 -25.60 -21.17
C VAL A 303 -9.05 -25.01 -20.74
N PHE A 304 -7.93 -25.59 -21.19
CA PHE A 304 -6.59 -25.11 -20.83
C PHE A 304 -6.37 -23.66 -21.30
N ALA A 305 -6.74 -23.32 -22.54
CA ALA A 305 -6.62 -21.98 -23.08
C ALA A 305 -7.45 -20.96 -22.30
N SER A 306 -8.71 -21.28 -21.99
CA SER A 306 -9.60 -20.39 -21.24
C SER A 306 -9.10 -20.18 -19.81
N VAL A 307 -8.70 -21.26 -19.14
CA VAL A 307 -8.17 -21.21 -17.77
C VAL A 307 -6.86 -20.44 -17.72
N PHE A 308 -5.89 -20.79 -18.57
CA PHE A 308 -4.58 -20.14 -18.62
C PHE A 308 -4.71 -18.64 -18.90
N LEU A 309 -5.55 -18.27 -19.87
CA LEU A 309 -5.79 -16.86 -20.17
C LEU A 309 -6.50 -16.14 -19.03
N SER A 310 -7.43 -16.80 -18.33
CA SER A 310 -8.09 -16.22 -17.17
C SER A 310 -7.10 -15.86 -16.06
N ILE A 311 -6.06 -16.68 -15.85
CA ILE A 311 -4.99 -16.43 -14.88
C ILE A 311 -4.15 -15.23 -15.31
N ILE A 312 -3.74 -15.19 -16.58
CA ILE A 312 -2.99 -14.06 -17.13
C ILE A 312 -3.77 -12.76 -16.95
N VAL A 313 -5.06 -12.76 -17.29
CA VAL A 313 -5.92 -11.58 -17.20
C VAL A 313 -6.22 -11.17 -15.75
N ALA A 314 -6.56 -12.12 -14.88
CA ALA A 314 -6.79 -11.88 -13.45
C ALA A 314 -5.55 -11.30 -12.77
N GLY A 315 -4.40 -11.73 -13.27
CA GLY A 315 -3.12 -11.24 -12.83
C GLY A 315 -2.80 -9.85 -13.38
N ALA A 316 -2.95 -9.58 -14.67
CA ALA A 316 -2.39 -8.40 -15.34
C ALA A 316 -2.74 -7.04 -14.69
N ASN A 317 -3.94 -6.92 -14.09
CA ASN A 317 -4.36 -5.79 -13.26
C ASN A 317 -5.50 -6.26 -12.33
N PRO A 318 -5.16 -6.74 -11.11
CA PRO A 318 -6.11 -7.35 -10.20
C PRO A 318 -7.21 -6.39 -9.74
N SER A 319 -6.92 -5.11 -9.57
CA SER A 319 -7.85 -4.09 -9.06
C SER A 319 -8.83 -3.59 -10.11
N ALA A 320 -8.46 -3.70 -11.39
CA ALA A 320 -9.37 -3.39 -12.48
C ALA A 320 -10.56 -4.36 -12.50
N ARG A 321 -11.76 -3.80 -12.30
CA ARG A 321 -13.02 -4.54 -12.37
C ARG A 321 -13.22 -5.24 -13.71
N LEU A 322 -12.76 -4.63 -14.80
CA LEU A 322 -12.79 -5.21 -16.14
C LEU A 322 -11.98 -6.51 -16.24
N ASN A 323 -10.77 -6.56 -15.66
CA ASN A 323 -9.94 -7.76 -15.60
C ASN A 323 -10.61 -8.87 -14.80
N GLN A 324 -11.17 -8.54 -13.65
CA GLN A 324 -11.85 -9.51 -12.80
C GLN A 324 -13.02 -10.16 -13.53
N LEU A 325 -13.86 -9.34 -14.18
CA LEU A 325 -15.00 -9.82 -14.96
C LEU A 325 -14.54 -10.66 -16.17
N CYS A 326 -13.47 -10.26 -16.83
CA CYS A 326 -12.88 -10.96 -17.97
C CYS A 326 -12.32 -12.33 -17.59
N ALA A 327 -11.52 -12.40 -16.52
CA ALA A 327 -11.02 -13.66 -15.98
C ALA A 327 -12.17 -14.58 -15.56
N PHE A 328 -13.17 -14.05 -14.87
CA PHE A 328 -14.30 -14.86 -14.41
C PHE A 328 -15.15 -15.39 -15.57
N ALA A 329 -15.37 -14.57 -16.60
CA ALA A 329 -16.05 -15.00 -17.82
C ALA A 329 -15.30 -16.16 -18.52
N LEU A 330 -13.97 -16.07 -18.63
CA LEU A 330 -13.14 -17.14 -19.19
C LEU A 330 -13.18 -18.42 -18.38
N ILE A 331 -13.15 -18.30 -17.05
CA ILE A 331 -13.30 -19.43 -16.14
C ILE A 331 -14.64 -20.12 -16.40
N LEU A 332 -15.76 -19.39 -16.39
CA LEU A 332 -17.09 -19.97 -16.61
C LEU A 332 -17.21 -20.68 -17.97
N THR A 333 -16.63 -20.10 -19.02
CA THR A 333 -16.52 -20.75 -20.32
C THR A 333 -15.69 -22.04 -20.23
N GLY A 334 -14.56 -22.02 -19.52
CA GLY A 334 -13.75 -23.21 -19.27
C GLY A 334 -14.53 -24.33 -18.55
N PHE A 335 -15.35 -24.02 -17.55
CA PHE A 335 -16.21 -25.00 -16.87
C PHE A 335 -17.24 -25.64 -17.81
N TYR A 336 -17.87 -24.83 -18.65
CA TYR A 336 -18.80 -25.36 -19.65
C TYR A 336 -18.09 -26.31 -20.62
N VAL A 337 -16.86 -26.02 -21.04
CA VAL A 337 -16.14 -26.92 -21.95
C VAL A 337 -15.58 -28.14 -21.23
N MET A 338 -15.33 -28.05 -19.92
CA MET A 338 -14.84 -29.15 -19.10
C MET A 338 -15.79 -30.37 -19.11
N GLN A 339 -17.11 -30.17 -19.15
CA GLN A 339 -18.08 -31.28 -19.28
C GLN A 339 -18.09 -31.94 -20.67
N SER A 340 -17.63 -31.26 -21.73
CA SER A 340 -17.55 -31.86 -23.07
C SER A 340 -16.58 -33.02 -23.10
N VAL A 341 -15.58 -33.06 -22.21
CA VAL A 341 -14.55 -34.10 -22.17
C VAL A 341 -15.10 -35.46 -21.68
N PRO A 342 -15.80 -35.55 -20.53
CA PRO A 342 -16.49 -36.77 -20.10
C PRO A 342 -17.47 -37.33 -21.13
N LEU A 343 -18.14 -36.49 -21.92
CA LEU A 343 -19.10 -36.89 -22.94
C LEU A 343 -18.46 -37.62 -24.15
N LYS A 344 -17.14 -37.47 -24.33
CA LYS A 344 -16.33 -38.14 -25.36
C LYS A 344 -15.64 -39.40 -24.82
N LEU A 345 -15.92 -39.76 -23.56
CA LEU A 345 -15.45 -40.99 -22.92
C LEU A 345 -16.60 -41.99 -22.84
N ASN A 346 -16.27 -43.27 -22.80
CA ASN A 346 -17.25 -44.34 -22.59
C ASN A 346 -17.54 -44.56 -21.08
N LEU A 347 -17.83 -43.48 -20.36
CA LEU A 347 -18.25 -43.52 -18.95
C LEU A 347 -19.74 -43.87 -18.82
N SER A 348 -20.15 -44.38 -17.65
CA SER A 348 -21.58 -44.51 -17.30
C SER A 348 -22.29 -43.17 -17.50
N TYR A 349 -23.42 -43.20 -18.20
CA TYR A 349 -24.19 -41.99 -18.53
C TYR A 349 -24.59 -41.21 -17.27
N VAL A 350 -24.89 -41.91 -16.17
CA VAL A 350 -25.25 -41.27 -14.89
C VAL A 350 -24.09 -40.43 -14.36
N VAL A 351 -22.85 -40.92 -14.46
CA VAL A 351 -21.66 -40.19 -14.03
C VAL A 351 -21.41 -38.97 -14.91
N GLN A 352 -21.51 -39.13 -16.24
CA GLN A 352 -21.38 -38.01 -17.19
C GLN A 352 -22.42 -36.93 -16.89
N LEU A 353 -23.67 -37.33 -16.67
CA LEU A 353 -24.79 -36.45 -16.35
C LEU A 353 -24.53 -35.64 -15.06
N ARG A 354 -23.98 -36.25 -14.00
CA ARG A 354 -23.70 -35.53 -12.74
C ARG A 354 -22.54 -34.56 -12.87
N ILE A 355 -21.48 -34.93 -13.59
CA ILE A 355 -20.38 -34.01 -13.89
C ILE A 355 -20.91 -32.79 -14.65
N SER A 356 -21.72 -33.00 -15.68
CA SER A 356 -22.35 -31.93 -16.45
C SER A 356 -23.21 -31.02 -15.55
N GLN A 357 -24.11 -31.59 -14.73
CA GLN A 357 -24.94 -30.80 -13.79
C GLN A 357 -24.11 -29.92 -12.83
N LEU A 358 -22.98 -30.42 -12.31
CA LEU A 358 -22.09 -29.66 -11.43
C LEU A 358 -21.38 -28.51 -12.18
N THR A 359 -20.93 -28.74 -13.41
CA THR A 359 -20.31 -27.66 -14.21
C THR A 359 -21.31 -26.58 -14.62
N PHE A 360 -22.57 -26.97 -14.89
CA PHE A 360 -23.65 -26.05 -15.24
C PHE A 360 -24.05 -25.11 -14.09
N LEU A 361 -23.83 -25.51 -12.84
CA LEU A 361 -24.09 -24.67 -11.67
C LEU A 361 -23.33 -23.34 -11.72
N ALA A 362 -22.05 -23.39 -12.07
CA ALA A 362 -21.23 -22.19 -12.24
C ALA A 362 -21.58 -21.48 -13.55
N PHE A 363 -21.74 -22.23 -14.65
CA PHE A 363 -22.00 -21.68 -15.98
C PHE A 363 -23.31 -20.89 -16.08
N ALA A 364 -24.32 -21.23 -15.29
CA ALA A 364 -25.60 -20.53 -15.26
C ALA A 364 -25.47 -19.02 -14.97
N PHE A 365 -24.37 -18.57 -14.36
CA PHE A 365 -24.09 -17.15 -14.10
C PHE A 365 -23.43 -16.42 -15.29
N ALA A 366 -22.97 -17.13 -16.31
CA ALA A 366 -22.25 -16.56 -17.45
C ALA A 366 -22.98 -15.38 -18.10
N PRO A 367 -24.31 -15.44 -18.36
CA PRO A 367 -25.03 -14.31 -18.99
C PRO A 367 -24.91 -13.00 -18.20
N SER A 368 -25.03 -13.03 -16.87
CA SER A 368 -24.92 -11.82 -16.03
C SER A 368 -23.51 -11.22 -16.08
N ILE A 369 -22.48 -12.06 -15.93
CA ILE A 369 -21.09 -11.60 -15.90
C ILE A 369 -20.66 -11.05 -17.26
N MET A 370 -21.07 -11.68 -18.36
CA MET A 370 -20.79 -11.20 -19.71
C MET A 370 -21.41 -9.83 -19.97
N VAL A 371 -22.65 -9.59 -19.53
CA VAL A 371 -23.28 -8.27 -19.64
C VAL A 371 -22.51 -7.24 -18.82
N ARG A 372 -22.15 -7.53 -17.57
CA ARG A 372 -21.36 -6.62 -16.71
C ARG A 372 -20.01 -6.30 -17.33
N LEU A 373 -19.34 -7.29 -17.90
CA LEU A 373 -18.05 -7.13 -18.58
C LEU A 373 -18.15 -6.09 -19.70
N VAL A 374 -19.19 -6.18 -20.52
CA VAL A 374 -19.40 -5.26 -21.65
C VAL A 374 -19.73 -3.85 -21.16
N PHE A 375 -20.59 -3.70 -20.15
CA PHE A 375 -20.91 -2.39 -19.58
C PHE A 375 -19.70 -1.72 -18.90
N GLU A 376 -18.84 -2.51 -18.26
CA GLU A 376 -17.58 -2.04 -17.71
C GLU A 376 -16.59 -1.64 -18.82
N ALA A 377 -16.47 -2.43 -19.89
CA ALA A 377 -15.58 -2.17 -21.02
C ALA A 377 -15.91 -0.88 -21.78
N ILE A 378 -17.18 -0.44 -21.74
CA ILE A 378 -17.66 0.82 -22.32
C ILE A 378 -17.77 1.96 -21.28
N ALA A 379 -17.28 1.74 -20.04
CA ALA A 379 -17.29 2.69 -18.93
C ALA A 379 -18.69 3.25 -18.58
N LYS A 380 -19.74 2.41 -18.61
CA LYS A 380 -21.12 2.80 -18.25
C LYS A 380 -21.61 2.06 -17.01
N LYS A 381 -22.49 2.71 -16.25
CA LYS A 381 -23.18 2.08 -15.12
C LYS A 381 -24.06 0.92 -15.59
N ASN A 382 -24.13 -0.12 -14.78
CA ASN A 382 -25.00 -1.27 -15.01
C ASN A 382 -26.48 -0.83 -15.09
N PRO A 383 -27.24 -1.34 -16.08
CA PRO A 383 -28.64 -0.97 -16.24
C PRO A 383 -29.53 -1.61 -15.16
N SER A 384 -30.65 -0.97 -14.85
CA SER A 384 -31.60 -1.45 -13.83
C SER A 384 -32.20 -2.82 -14.15
N TRP A 385 -32.36 -3.15 -15.43
CA TRP A 385 -32.91 -4.43 -15.89
C TRP A 385 -31.96 -5.61 -15.68
N LEU A 386 -30.66 -5.38 -15.45
CA LEU A 386 -29.68 -6.45 -15.21
C LEU A 386 -30.08 -7.33 -14.02
N LYS A 387 -30.82 -6.78 -13.06
CA LYS A 387 -31.38 -7.50 -11.91
C LYS A 387 -32.29 -8.66 -12.33
N TYR A 388 -33.01 -8.53 -13.44
CA TYR A 388 -33.86 -9.62 -13.95
C TYR A 388 -33.02 -10.74 -14.55
N VAL A 389 -31.95 -10.41 -15.27
CA VAL A 389 -30.97 -11.39 -15.76
C VAL A 389 -30.28 -12.10 -14.59
N ASP A 390 -29.92 -11.37 -13.52
CA ASP A 390 -29.36 -11.97 -12.30
C ASP A 390 -30.33 -12.97 -11.66
N ILE A 391 -31.61 -12.63 -11.53
CA ILE A 391 -32.65 -13.52 -10.99
C ILE A 391 -32.79 -14.77 -11.86
N LEU A 392 -32.81 -14.63 -13.20
CA LEU A 392 -32.88 -15.77 -14.11
C LEU A 392 -31.63 -16.65 -14.02
N CYS A 393 -30.43 -16.06 -13.90
CA CYS A 393 -29.18 -16.82 -13.68
C CYS A 393 -29.25 -17.62 -12.38
N VAL A 394 -29.74 -17.01 -11.29
CA VAL A 394 -29.91 -17.68 -10.00
C VAL A 394 -30.89 -18.84 -10.13
N ILE A 395 -32.08 -18.61 -10.71
CA ILE A 395 -33.07 -19.68 -10.93
C ILE A 395 -32.46 -20.82 -11.76
N ALA A 396 -31.76 -20.48 -12.84
CA ALA A 396 -31.11 -21.46 -13.70
C ALA A 396 -30.01 -22.26 -12.98
N ALA A 397 -29.17 -21.59 -12.17
CA ALA A 397 -28.15 -22.23 -11.36
C ALA A 397 -28.78 -23.22 -10.36
N LEU A 398 -29.90 -22.84 -9.75
CA LEU A 398 -30.64 -23.69 -8.81
C LEU A 398 -31.29 -24.90 -9.45
N LEU A 399 -31.72 -24.77 -10.71
CA LEU A 399 -32.28 -25.86 -11.49
C LEU A 399 -31.20 -26.76 -12.12
N SER A 400 -29.95 -26.31 -12.21
CA SER A 400 -28.85 -27.09 -12.80
C SER A 400 -28.57 -28.45 -12.12
N PRO A 401 -28.54 -28.59 -10.77
CA PRO A 401 -28.39 -29.91 -10.17
C PRO A 401 -29.64 -30.78 -10.32
N SER A 402 -30.78 -30.24 -10.77
CA SER A 402 -32.05 -30.96 -10.81
C SER A 402 -32.17 -31.89 -12.03
N PRO A 403 -33.06 -32.89 -12.00
CA PRO A 403 -33.40 -33.71 -13.17
C PRO A 403 -34.02 -32.92 -14.33
N TRP A 404 -34.36 -31.64 -14.15
CA TRP A 404 -34.94 -30.81 -15.22
C TRP A 404 -33.89 -30.17 -16.12
N LEU A 405 -32.59 -30.33 -15.80
CA LEU A 405 -31.52 -29.89 -16.68
C LEU A 405 -31.43 -30.77 -17.92
N PHE A 406 -31.48 -32.10 -17.76
CA PHE A 406 -31.38 -33.05 -18.86
C PHE A 406 -32.36 -34.22 -18.66
N VAL A 407 -33.00 -34.65 -19.74
CA VAL A 407 -34.09 -35.66 -19.70
C VAL A 407 -33.66 -37.00 -20.31
N GLY A 408 -32.51 -37.05 -20.97
CA GLY A 408 -31.97 -38.21 -21.68
C GLY A 408 -30.70 -37.83 -22.42
N PHE A 409 -30.30 -38.61 -23.42
CA PHE A 409 -29.18 -38.26 -24.30
C PHE A 409 -29.43 -38.70 -25.75
N TYR A 410 -28.76 -37.99 -26.65
CA TYR A 410 -28.61 -38.34 -28.04
C TYR A 410 -27.23 -38.95 -28.28
N GLU A 411 -27.17 -40.02 -29.08
CA GLU A 411 -25.91 -40.62 -29.51
C GLU A 411 -25.57 -40.19 -30.93
N TYR A 412 -24.46 -39.46 -31.09
CA TYR A 412 -23.92 -39.00 -32.37
C TYR A 412 -22.64 -39.76 -32.72
N PRO A 413 -22.23 -39.79 -34.00
CA PRO A 413 -20.98 -40.45 -34.42
C PRO A 413 -19.70 -39.93 -33.73
N TRP A 414 -19.76 -38.71 -33.20
CA TRP A 414 -18.62 -38.01 -32.58
C TRP A 414 -18.69 -37.90 -31.04
N SER A 415 -19.85 -38.16 -30.41
CA SER A 415 -20.06 -37.97 -28.97
C SER A 415 -21.45 -38.43 -28.52
N ARG A 416 -21.60 -38.74 -27.23
CA ARG A 416 -22.92 -38.61 -26.57
C ARG A 416 -23.16 -37.15 -26.22
N VAL A 417 -24.39 -36.66 -26.38
CA VAL A 417 -24.79 -35.29 -26.00
C VAL A 417 -26.06 -35.37 -25.18
N HIS A 418 -26.09 -34.67 -24.05
CA HIS A 418 -27.28 -34.64 -23.21
C HIS A 418 -28.47 -34.01 -23.94
N HIS A 419 -29.65 -34.60 -23.78
CA HIS A 419 -30.90 -34.04 -24.24
C HIS A 419 -31.33 -32.93 -23.31
N GLY A 420 -31.42 -31.71 -23.85
CA GLY A 420 -31.82 -30.51 -23.13
C GLY A 420 -33.18 -30.64 -22.45
N GLY A 421 -33.23 -30.36 -21.15
CA GLY A 421 -34.46 -30.20 -20.41
C GLY A 421 -34.92 -28.73 -20.34
N PRO A 422 -36.05 -28.45 -19.68
CA PRO A 422 -36.56 -27.09 -19.52
C PRO A 422 -35.55 -26.13 -18.87
N ALA A 423 -34.69 -26.62 -17.97
CA ALA A 423 -33.69 -25.78 -17.31
C ALA A 423 -32.51 -25.42 -18.23
N GLU A 424 -32.08 -26.32 -19.14
CA GLU A 424 -31.06 -25.97 -20.14
C GLU A 424 -31.61 -24.93 -21.12
N ALA A 425 -32.87 -25.10 -21.56
CA ALA A 425 -33.55 -24.13 -22.42
C ALA A 425 -33.63 -22.74 -21.77
N LEU A 426 -33.87 -22.67 -20.46
CA LEU A 426 -33.85 -21.41 -19.70
C LEU A 426 -32.45 -20.75 -19.71
N ILE A 427 -31.39 -21.54 -19.51
CA ILE A 427 -29.99 -21.05 -19.59
C ILE A 427 -29.70 -20.52 -20.99
N GLY A 428 -30.07 -21.28 -22.01
CA GLY A 428 -29.90 -20.90 -23.41
C GLY A 428 -30.65 -19.63 -23.77
N PHE A 429 -31.91 -19.51 -23.36
CA PHE A 429 -32.73 -18.31 -23.57
C PHE A 429 -32.13 -17.08 -22.87
N ASN A 430 -31.69 -17.24 -21.62
CA ASN A 430 -31.04 -16.16 -20.88
C ASN A 430 -29.70 -15.73 -21.53
N GLY A 431 -28.91 -16.70 -22.01
CA GLY A 431 -27.69 -16.45 -22.78
C GLY A 431 -27.96 -15.73 -24.10
N PHE A 432 -29.03 -16.12 -24.82
CA PHE A 432 -29.45 -15.45 -26.05
C PHE A 432 -29.86 -14.00 -25.81
N ILE A 433 -30.68 -13.74 -24.78
CA ILE A 433 -31.05 -12.37 -24.37
C ILE A 433 -29.80 -11.55 -24.06
N ALA A 434 -28.89 -12.10 -23.25
CA ALA A 434 -27.65 -11.41 -22.91
C ALA A 434 -26.81 -11.09 -24.15
N LEU A 435 -26.66 -12.02 -25.10
CA LEU A 435 -25.93 -11.80 -26.35
C LEU A 435 -26.57 -10.70 -27.20
N VAL A 436 -27.90 -10.72 -27.37
CA VAL A 436 -28.62 -9.68 -28.14
C VAL A 436 -28.41 -8.31 -27.50
N LEU A 437 -28.48 -8.22 -26.16
CA LEU A 437 -28.28 -6.97 -25.44
C LEU A 437 -26.83 -6.47 -25.57
N ILE A 438 -25.85 -7.38 -25.51
CA ILE A 438 -24.44 -7.07 -25.76
C ILE A 438 -24.25 -6.56 -27.19
N LEU A 439 -24.83 -7.21 -28.20
CA LEU A 439 -24.79 -6.82 -29.60
C LEU A 439 -25.35 -5.40 -29.79
N ILE A 440 -26.57 -5.14 -29.30
CA ILE A 440 -27.22 -3.82 -29.41
C ILE A 440 -26.35 -2.75 -28.74
N THR A 441 -25.83 -3.05 -27.54
CA THR A 441 -25.03 -2.10 -26.77
C THR A 441 -23.71 -1.79 -27.47
N PHE A 442 -23.04 -2.82 -28.00
CA PHE A 442 -21.80 -2.69 -28.75
C PHE A 442 -21.98 -1.87 -30.02
N PHE A 443 -22.96 -2.19 -30.87
CA PHE A 443 -23.20 -1.43 -32.10
C PHE A 443 -23.60 0.02 -31.84
N LYS A 444 -24.39 0.28 -30.80
CA LYS A 444 -24.80 1.64 -30.41
C LYS A 444 -23.63 2.51 -29.95
N HIS A 445 -22.59 1.93 -29.36
CA HIS A 445 -21.48 2.69 -28.77
C HIS A 445 -20.13 2.45 -29.46
N ARG A 446 -20.09 1.69 -30.57
CA ARG A 446 -18.85 1.21 -31.22
C ARG A 446 -17.79 2.29 -31.48
N GLU A 447 -18.23 3.52 -31.74
CA GLU A 447 -17.36 4.67 -32.05
C GLU A 447 -16.64 5.21 -30.80
N TYR A 448 -17.20 4.99 -29.61
CA TYR A 448 -16.66 5.45 -28.33
C TYR A 448 -15.84 4.37 -27.59
N ILE A 449 -15.72 3.18 -28.17
CA ILE A 449 -15.01 2.04 -27.55
C ILE A 449 -13.55 2.03 -28.01
N ASN A 450 -12.65 2.07 -27.03
CA ASN A 450 -11.20 1.94 -27.27
C ASN A 450 -10.90 0.66 -28.10
N GLY A 451 -9.87 0.71 -28.94
CA GLY A 451 -9.45 -0.41 -29.80
C GLY A 451 -9.21 -1.71 -29.01
N ALA A 452 -8.59 -1.62 -27.83
CA ALA A 452 -8.41 -2.75 -26.92
C ALA A 452 -9.75 -3.36 -26.45
N SER A 453 -10.69 -2.52 -25.98
CA SER A 453 -12.01 -2.96 -25.54
C SER A 453 -12.84 -3.56 -26.68
N ARG A 454 -12.65 -3.13 -27.93
CA ARG A 454 -13.31 -3.73 -29.11
C ARG A 454 -12.90 -5.18 -29.32
N TRP A 455 -11.61 -5.50 -29.18
CA TRP A 455 -11.13 -6.88 -29.28
C TRP A 455 -11.63 -7.77 -28.15
N ILE A 456 -11.67 -7.23 -26.92
CA ILE A 456 -12.21 -7.96 -25.76
C ILE A 456 -13.68 -8.30 -25.99
N ILE A 457 -14.51 -7.30 -26.31
CA ILE A 457 -15.95 -7.51 -26.53
C ILE A 457 -16.18 -8.45 -27.73
N GLY A 458 -15.45 -8.26 -28.84
CA GLY A 458 -15.56 -9.12 -30.02
C GLY A 458 -15.23 -10.59 -29.75
N SER A 459 -14.20 -10.86 -28.96
CA SER A 459 -13.85 -12.22 -28.52
C SER A 459 -14.98 -12.87 -27.71
N PHE A 460 -15.52 -12.16 -26.71
CA PHE A 460 -16.60 -12.70 -25.88
C PHE A 460 -17.91 -12.88 -26.64
N MET A 461 -18.20 -12.01 -27.61
CA MET A 461 -19.35 -12.19 -28.52
C MET A 461 -19.19 -13.46 -29.35
N LEU A 462 -18.00 -13.71 -29.91
CA LEU A 462 -17.71 -14.95 -30.64
C LEU A 462 -17.86 -16.17 -29.71
N SER A 463 -17.31 -16.10 -28.50
CA SER A 463 -17.46 -17.15 -27.48
C SER A 463 -18.92 -17.47 -27.18
N ALA A 464 -19.75 -16.44 -26.95
CA ALA A 464 -21.18 -16.58 -26.67
C ALA A 464 -21.95 -17.18 -27.86
N VAL A 465 -21.60 -16.82 -29.09
CA VAL A 465 -22.17 -17.45 -30.29
C VAL A 465 -21.84 -18.94 -30.30
N LEU A 466 -20.56 -19.32 -30.16
CA LEU A 466 -20.14 -20.72 -30.15
C LEU A 466 -20.84 -21.53 -29.05
N LEU A 467 -21.06 -20.96 -27.87
CA LEU A 467 -21.82 -21.60 -26.77
C LEU A 467 -23.29 -21.83 -27.14
N LEU A 468 -23.96 -20.87 -27.76
CA LEU A 468 -25.37 -21.02 -28.16
C LEU A 468 -25.56 -22.10 -29.23
N PHE A 469 -24.59 -22.29 -30.13
CA PHE A 469 -24.64 -23.36 -31.12
C PHE A 469 -24.67 -24.76 -30.50
N ALA A 470 -24.27 -24.91 -29.24
CA ALA A 470 -24.34 -26.18 -28.53
C ALA A 470 -25.78 -26.63 -28.18
N LEU A 471 -26.75 -25.70 -28.19
CA LEU A 471 -28.16 -26.04 -27.97
C LEU A 471 -28.74 -26.86 -29.12
N LEU A 472 -28.19 -26.73 -30.33
CA LEU A 472 -28.68 -27.46 -31.50
C LEU A 472 -28.54 -28.99 -31.32
N PRO A 473 -27.34 -29.55 -31.03
CA PRO A 473 -27.20 -30.97 -30.76
C PRO A 473 -27.89 -31.43 -29.47
N SER A 474 -28.07 -30.57 -28.46
CA SER A 474 -28.85 -30.96 -27.26
C SER A 474 -30.36 -31.13 -27.54
N HIS A 475 -30.84 -30.60 -28.66
CA HIS A 475 -32.23 -30.71 -29.13
C HIS A 475 -32.38 -31.62 -30.36
N GLY A 476 -31.39 -32.46 -30.65
CA GLY A 476 -31.48 -33.49 -31.69
C GLY A 476 -31.05 -33.04 -33.09
N ILE A 477 -30.51 -31.83 -33.27
CA ILE A 477 -30.00 -31.38 -34.57
C ILE A 477 -28.55 -31.90 -34.73
N PRO A 478 -28.22 -32.70 -35.77
CA PRO A 478 -26.92 -33.36 -35.92
C PRO A 478 -25.81 -32.42 -36.41
N LEU A 479 -25.55 -31.36 -35.64
CA LEU A 479 -24.48 -30.40 -35.85
C LEU A 479 -23.39 -30.65 -34.79
N PHE A 480 -22.14 -30.69 -35.22
CA PHE A 480 -21.02 -30.83 -34.28
C PHE A 480 -21.01 -29.63 -33.31
N PRO A 481 -20.88 -29.85 -31.99
CA PRO A 481 -20.92 -28.76 -31.01
C PRO A 481 -19.72 -27.82 -31.21
N LEU A 482 -19.97 -26.68 -31.87
CA LEU A 482 -18.95 -25.65 -32.11
C LEU A 482 -18.42 -25.04 -30.81
N SER A 483 -19.13 -25.22 -29.71
CA SER A 483 -18.68 -24.87 -28.36
C SER A 483 -17.42 -25.62 -27.91
N ASP A 484 -17.04 -26.74 -28.54
CA ASP A 484 -15.77 -27.43 -28.23
C ASP A 484 -14.53 -26.59 -28.64
N PHE A 485 -14.69 -25.53 -29.45
CA PHE A 485 -13.61 -24.68 -30.00
C PHE A 485 -13.43 -23.32 -29.27
N GLN A 486 -13.74 -23.23 -27.98
CA GLN A 486 -13.54 -21.99 -27.20
C GLN A 486 -12.08 -21.51 -27.12
N PHE A 487 -11.08 -22.33 -27.45
CA PHE A 487 -9.71 -21.85 -27.58
C PHE A 487 -9.57 -20.76 -28.66
N VAL A 488 -10.44 -20.71 -29.67
CA VAL A 488 -10.38 -19.70 -30.74
C VAL A 488 -10.64 -18.28 -30.20
N PRO A 489 -11.80 -17.97 -29.56
CA PRO A 489 -11.99 -16.68 -28.93
C PRO A 489 -10.99 -16.40 -27.81
N ALA A 490 -10.59 -17.40 -27.02
CA ALA A 490 -9.54 -17.22 -26.02
C ALA A 490 -8.21 -16.77 -26.66
N THR A 491 -7.80 -17.37 -27.78
CA THR A 491 -6.57 -16.98 -28.49
C THR A 491 -6.65 -15.54 -29.04
N ILE A 492 -7.80 -15.14 -29.59
CA ILE A 492 -8.04 -13.77 -30.05
C ILE A 492 -7.90 -12.77 -28.89
N LEU A 493 -8.47 -13.10 -27.74
CA LEU A 493 -8.35 -12.28 -26.54
C LEU A 493 -6.91 -12.22 -26.02
N GLY A 494 -6.20 -13.35 -26.00
CA GLY A 494 -4.79 -13.42 -25.61
C GLY A 494 -3.90 -12.56 -26.52
N TYR A 495 -4.14 -12.61 -27.83
CA TYR A 495 -3.48 -11.72 -28.79
C TYR A 495 -3.75 -10.24 -28.49
N ALA A 496 -5.00 -9.88 -28.18
CA ALA A 496 -5.37 -8.52 -27.85
C ALA A 496 -4.69 -8.02 -26.57
N VAL A 497 -4.61 -8.86 -25.53
CA VAL A 497 -3.92 -8.55 -24.27
C VAL A 497 -2.41 -8.33 -24.51
N LEU A 498 -1.77 -9.24 -25.24
CA LEU A 498 -0.32 -9.18 -25.52
C LEU A 498 0.06 -8.00 -26.44
N LYS A 499 -0.71 -7.75 -27.51
CA LYS A 499 -0.37 -6.76 -28.52
C LYS A 499 -0.78 -5.34 -28.15
N HIS A 500 -1.93 -5.17 -27.51
CA HIS A 500 -2.49 -3.84 -27.24
C HIS A 500 -2.29 -3.39 -25.79
N GLY A 501 -1.57 -4.16 -24.97
CA GLY A 501 -1.33 -3.85 -23.55
C GLY A 501 -2.62 -3.69 -22.75
N ALA A 502 -3.73 -4.22 -23.28
CA ALA A 502 -5.03 -4.16 -22.64
C ALA A 502 -4.89 -4.84 -21.28
N LEU A 503 -5.42 -4.20 -20.23
CA LEU A 503 -5.49 -4.79 -18.88
C LEU A 503 -4.16 -4.77 -18.08
N SER A 504 -3.17 -3.95 -18.45
CA SER A 504 -1.87 -3.78 -17.75
C SER A 504 -1.91 -2.84 -16.51
N LEU A 505 -0.82 -2.86 -15.72
CA LEU A 505 -0.72 -2.40 -14.32
C LEU A 505 -0.18 -0.96 -14.12
N GLU A 506 -0.54 -0.39 -12.96
CA GLU A 506 0.27 0.52 -12.13
C GLU A 506 0.37 -0.09 -10.69
N GLY A 507 1.57 -0.19 -10.09
CA GLY A 507 1.78 -0.66 -8.69
C GLY A 507 2.74 -1.87 -8.51
N ARG A 508 3.59 -1.88 -7.46
CA ARG A 508 4.71 -2.83 -7.29
C ARG A 508 4.40 -4.07 -6.43
N THR A 509 3.66 -3.96 -5.33
CA THR A 509 3.44 -5.11 -4.41
C THR A 509 2.33 -6.03 -4.90
N ILE A 510 1.31 -5.47 -5.55
CA ILE A 510 0.29 -6.23 -6.28
C ILE A 510 0.93 -7.16 -7.35
N GLN A 511 1.98 -6.71 -8.03
CA GLN A 511 2.74 -7.55 -8.97
C GLN A 511 3.44 -8.73 -8.29
N LEU A 512 3.94 -8.55 -7.06
CA LEU A 512 4.62 -9.60 -6.31
C LEU A 512 3.65 -10.69 -5.86
N SER A 513 2.50 -10.30 -5.30
CA SER A 513 1.41 -11.22 -4.92
C SER A 513 0.98 -12.09 -6.09
N GLN A 514 0.86 -11.49 -7.27
CA GLN A 514 0.54 -12.20 -8.50
C GLN A 514 1.66 -13.13 -8.97
N LYS A 515 2.94 -12.71 -8.91
CA LYS A 515 4.07 -13.58 -9.23
C LYS A 515 4.11 -14.79 -8.30
N LEU A 516 3.76 -14.63 -7.02
CA LEU A 516 3.63 -15.73 -6.06
C LEU A 516 2.47 -16.68 -6.41
N ALA A 517 1.30 -16.14 -6.75
CA ALA A 517 0.15 -16.95 -7.19
C ALA A 517 0.46 -17.70 -8.50
N ASN A 518 1.13 -17.06 -9.45
CA ASN A 518 1.59 -17.66 -10.70
C ASN A 518 2.66 -18.73 -10.46
N LEU A 519 3.55 -18.54 -9.48
CA LEU A 519 4.55 -19.55 -9.11
C LEU A 519 3.88 -20.82 -8.57
N GLY A 520 2.88 -20.67 -7.68
CA GLY A 520 2.07 -21.80 -7.21
C GLY A 520 1.43 -22.57 -8.38
N LEU A 521 0.90 -21.85 -9.36
CA LEU A 521 0.29 -22.45 -10.54
C LEU A 521 1.28 -23.15 -11.47
N VAL A 522 2.45 -22.55 -11.72
CA VAL A 522 3.51 -23.15 -12.54
C VAL A 522 4.07 -24.39 -11.87
N THR A 523 4.32 -24.36 -10.56
CA THR A 523 4.82 -25.54 -9.82
C THR A 523 3.81 -26.69 -9.86
N MET A 524 2.52 -26.42 -9.67
CA MET A 524 1.50 -27.48 -9.77
C MET A 524 1.23 -27.91 -11.21
N GLY A 525 1.35 -27.02 -12.20
CA GLY A 525 1.27 -27.36 -13.63
C GLY A 525 2.43 -28.24 -14.09
N ILE A 526 3.65 -27.96 -13.62
CA ILE A 526 4.81 -28.83 -13.82
C ILE A 526 4.58 -30.17 -13.12
N ALA A 527 4.07 -30.18 -11.88
CA ALA A 527 3.72 -31.42 -11.20
C ALA A 527 2.67 -32.22 -12.00
N ALA A 528 1.67 -31.57 -12.60
CA ALA A 528 0.67 -32.21 -13.45
C ALA A 528 1.27 -32.83 -14.72
N ILE A 529 2.21 -32.13 -15.37
CA ILE A 529 2.94 -32.62 -16.55
C ILE A 529 3.84 -33.79 -16.16
N LEU A 530 4.54 -33.72 -15.03
CA LEU A 530 5.39 -34.78 -14.52
C LEU A 530 4.58 -36.00 -14.06
N TYR A 531 3.34 -35.78 -13.61
CA TYR A 531 2.42 -36.84 -13.19
C TYR A 531 1.71 -37.51 -14.37
N PHE A 532 1.60 -36.84 -15.53
CA PHE A 532 0.91 -37.39 -16.70
C PHE A 532 1.52 -38.71 -17.24
N PRO A 533 2.86 -38.86 -17.38
CA PRO A 533 3.47 -40.15 -17.73
C PRO A 533 3.15 -41.26 -16.71
N LEU A 534 3.22 -40.95 -15.41
CA LEU A 534 2.95 -41.91 -14.33
C LEU A 534 1.51 -42.44 -14.36
N ILE A 535 0.53 -41.56 -14.65
CA ILE A 535 -0.87 -41.96 -14.87
C ILE A 535 -0.98 -42.76 -16.18
N ARG A 536 -0.36 -42.30 -17.27
CA ARG A 536 -0.44 -42.94 -18.58
C ARG A 536 0.09 -44.38 -18.58
N ASP A 537 1.07 -44.67 -17.73
CA ASP A 537 1.59 -46.04 -17.60
C ASP A 537 0.54 -47.02 -17.05
N HIS A 538 -0.50 -46.50 -16.39
CA HIS A 538 -1.60 -47.27 -15.80
C HIS A 538 -2.94 -47.12 -16.56
N TYR A 539 -3.13 -46.02 -17.31
CA TYR A 539 -4.40 -45.63 -17.93
C TYR A 539 -4.25 -45.21 -19.41
N GLY A 540 -5.32 -45.33 -20.19
CA GLY A 540 -5.35 -44.86 -21.59
C GLY A 540 -5.15 -43.34 -21.71
N ILE A 541 -4.79 -42.85 -22.91
CA ILE A 541 -4.56 -41.41 -23.16
C ILE A 541 -5.80 -40.56 -22.79
N GLY A 542 -7.01 -41.04 -23.14
CA GLY A 542 -8.25 -40.35 -22.82
C GLY A 542 -8.57 -40.30 -21.32
N GLU A 543 -8.30 -41.40 -20.61
CA GLU A 543 -8.49 -41.53 -19.15
C GLU A 543 -7.50 -40.63 -18.39
N SER A 544 -6.24 -40.61 -18.85
CA SER A 544 -5.21 -39.75 -18.31
C SER A 544 -5.56 -38.27 -18.52
N ALA A 545 -6.07 -37.90 -19.70
CA ALA A 545 -6.56 -36.55 -19.97
C ALA A 545 -7.77 -36.19 -19.09
N PHE A 546 -8.70 -37.13 -18.89
CA PHE A 546 -9.84 -36.93 -18.00
C PHE A 546 -9.42 -36.67 -16.55
N HIS A 547 -8.53 -37.49 -15.99
CA HIS A 547 -8.02 -37.28 -14.62
C HIS A 547 -7.28 -35.95 -14.48
N LEU A 548 -6.45 -35.60 -15.47
CA LEU A 548 -5.76 -34.32 -15.51
C LEU A 548 -6.73 -33.13 -15.50
N MET A 549 -7.85 -33.23 -16.21
CA MET A 549 -8.82 -32.14 -16.34
C MET A 549 -9.84 -32.07 -15.20
N MET A 550 -10.25 -33.20 -14.65
CA MET A 550 -11.33 -33.27 -13.66
C MET A 550 -10.84 -33.30 -12.21
N ILE A 551 -9.56 -33.61 -11.99
CA ILE A 551 -8.95 -33.64 -10.66
C ILE A 551 -7.86 -32.56 -10.58
N VAL A 552 -6.83 -32.69 -11.41
CA VAL A 552 -5.61 -31.89 -11.24
C VAL A 552 -5.87 -30.42 -11.56
N LEU A 553 -6.49 -30.11 -12.70
CA LEU A 553 -6.75 -28.71 -13.09
C LEU A 553 -7.68 -27.97 -12.09
N PRO A 554 -8.76 -28.57 -11.57
CA PRO A 554 -9.56 -27.96 -10.52
C PRO A 554 -8.81 -27.68 -9.23
N LEU A 555 -7.93 -28.59 -8.78
CA LEU A 555 -7.11 -28.38 -7.59
C LEU A 555 -6.09 -27.26 -7.79
N ILE A 556 -5.47 -27.18 -8.98
CA ILE A 556 -4.57 -26.08 -9.35
C ILE A 556 -5.30 -24.75 -9.29
N LEU A 557 -6.48 -24.68 -9.91
CA LEU A 557 -7.31 -23.48 -9.91
C LEU A 557 -7.76 -23.11 -8.51
N PHE A 558 -8.24 -24.07 -7.73
CA PHE A 558 -8.62 -23.86 -6.34
C PHE A 558 -7.45 -23.27 -5.54
N ASN A 559 -6.26 -23.85 -5.65
CA ASN A 559 -5.07 -23.36 -4.98
C ASN A 559 -4.72 -21.93 -5.39
N TYR A 560 -4.73 -21.64 -6.70
CA TYR A 560 -4.51 -20.28 -7.22
C TYR A 560 -5.54 -19.29 -6.68
N LEU A 561 -6.83 -19.64 -6.72
CA LEU A 561 -7.92 -18.78 -6.25
C LEU A 561 -7.78 -18.49 -4.75
N VAL A 562 -7.42 -19.50 -3.94
CA VAL A 562 -7.17 -19.34 -2.50
C VAL A 562 -5.97 -18.45 -2.24
N ILE A 563 -4.82 -18.73 -2.87
CA ILE A 563 -3.61 -17.91 -2.69
C ILE A 563 -3.91 -16.47 -3.09
N TYR A 564 -4.55 -16.25 -4.23
CA TYR A 564 -4.90 -14.94 -4.73
C TYR A 564 -5.87 -14.18 -3.80
N ILE A 565 -6.90 -14.84 -3.27
CA ILE A 565 -7.85 -14.22 -2.33
C ILE A 565 -7.15 -13.86 -1.01
N MET A 566 -6.29 -14.73 -0.51
CA MET A 566 -5.64 -14.57 0.80
C MET A 566 -4.48 -13.58 0.77
N SER A 567 -3.69 -13.53 -0.31
CA SER A 567 -2.54 -12.63 -0.43
C SER A 567 -2.94 -11.20 -0.77
N ARG A 568 -4.15 -10.98 -1.30
CA ARG A 568 -4.55 -9.71 -1.88
C ARG A 568 -4.82 -8.59 -0.87
N PRO A 569 -5.58 -8.80 0.23
CA PRO A 569 -5.76 -7.76 1.25
C PRO A 569 -4.40 -7.29 1.80
N LEU A 570 -3.48 -8.24 2.01
CA LEU A 570 -2.13 -7.96 2.48
C LEU A 570 -1.31 -7.15 1.46
N ALA A 571 -1.41 -7.48 0.18
CA ALA A 571 -0.70 -6.74 -0.87
C ALA A 571 -1.23 -5.32 -1.08
N GLU A 572 -2.55 -5.12 -0.98
CA GLU A 572 -3.18 -3.79 -1.04
C GLU A 572 -2.76 -2.94 0.15
N GLU A 573 -2.74 -3.51 1.36
CA GLU A 573 -2.26 -2.83 2.57
C GLU A 573 -0.78 -2.47 2.47
N LEU A 574 0.07 -3.39 1.97
CA LEU A 574 1.49 -3.10 1.74
C LEU A 574 1.70 -1.99 0.71
N ASP A 575 0.97 -1.97 -0.41
CA ASP A 575 1.14 -0.90 -1.42
C ASP A 575 0.73 0.47 -0.84
N ILE A 576 -0.31 0.52 0.00
CA ILE A 576 -0.68 1.73 0.75
C ILE A 576 0.45 2.11 1.72
N SER A 577 0.98 1.16 2.49
CA SER A 577 2.09 1.41 3.40
C SER A 577 3.35 1.88 2.68
N TYR A 578 3.69 1.29 1.53
CA TYR A 578 4.81 1.71 0.70
C TYR A 578 4.61 3.12 0.15
N PHE A 579 3.40 3.45 -0.31
CA PHE A 579 3.08 4.79 -0.79
C PHE A 579 3.20 5.84 0.34
N LEU A 580 2.68 5.53 1.53
CA LEU A 580 2.82 6.39 2.71
C LEU A 580 4.29 6.56 3.12
N LEU A 581 5.06 5.47 3.09
CA LEU A 581 6.48 5.49 3.42
C LEU A 581 7.31 6.28 2.40
N ASP A 582 6.94 6.23 1.11
CA ASP A 582 7.58 7.05 0.08
C ASP A 582 7.26 8.54 0.27
N LEU A 583 6.03 8.88 0.65
CA LEU A 583 5.65 10.25 1.04
C LEU A 583 6.37 10.74 2.29
N GLU A 584 6.50 9.90 3.32
CA GLU A 584 7.27 10.22 4.53
C GLU A 584 8.75 10.42 4.21
N LYS A 585 9.31 9.57 3.34
CA LYS A 585 10.69 9.71 2.88
C LYS A 585 10.91 11.01 2.11
N GLN A 586 10.01 11.38 1.20
CA GLN A 586 10.08 12.66 0.50
C GLN A 586 10.05 13.85 1.47
N LYS A 587 9.17 13.82 2.47
CA LYS A 587 9.13 14.86 3.52
C LYS A 587 10.43 14.91 4.34
N ALA A 588 10.98 13.75 4.71
CA ALA A 588 12.23 13.66 5.45
C ALA A 588 13.43 14.19 4.63
N ASP A 589 13.45 13.90 3.32
CA ASP A 589 14.48 14.42 2.41
C ASP A 589 14.35 15.95 2.26
N GLU A 590 13.13 16.49 2.15
CA GLU A 590 12.88 17.95 2.15
C GLU A 590 13.29 18.63 3.47
N GLU A 591 13.00 18.01 4.63
CA GLU A 591 13.41 18.51 5.94
C GLU A 591 14.93 18.49 6.10
N ARG A 592 15.58 17.42 5.61
CA ARG A 592 17.04 17.30 5.61
C ARG A 592 17.69 18.37 4.73
N GLU A 593 17.14 18.65 3.56
CA GLU A 593 17.64 19.72 2.68
C GLU A 593 17.51 21.10 3.35
N LYS A 594 16.37 21.38 4.00
CA LYS A 594 16.18 22.62 4.78
C LYS A 594 17.17 22.72 5.95
N ALA A 595 17.43 21.61 6.64
CA ALA A 595 18.40 21.57 7.74
C ALA A 595 19.83 21.83 7.26
N LEU A 596 20.22 21.27 6.10
CA LEU A 596 21.53 21.53 5.49
C LEU A 596 21.69 23.00 5.11
N ILE A 597 20.69 23.59 4.44
CA ILE A 597 20.71 25.02 4.10
C ILE A 597 20.78 25.91 5.36
N ALA A 598 20.08 25.52 6.44
CA ALA A 598 20.13 26.25 7.71
C ALA A 598 21.50 26.11 8.39
N GLN A 599 22.14 24.95 8.28
CA GLN A 599 23.50 24.71 8.78
C GLN A 599 24.52 25.56 8.02
N ASP A 600 24.48 25.56 6.69
CA ASP A 600 25.38 26.35 5.84
C ASP A 600 25.24 27.85 6.17
N LYS A 601 24.01 28.35 6.29
CA LYS A 601 23.76 29.75 6.72
C LYS A 601 24.27 30.06 8.12
N ALA A 602 24.18 29.11 9.05
CA ALA A 602 24.69 29.28 10.40
C ALA A 602 26.21 29.27 10.44
N GLU A 603 26.85 28.48 9.57
CA GLU A 603 28.30 28.45 9.39
C GLU A 603 28.80 29.76 8.76
N GLU A 604 28.18 30.22 7.67
CA GLU A 604 28.46 31.53 7.06
C GLU A 604 28.33 32.68 8.08
N ALA A 605 27.23 32.72 8.84
CA ALA A 605 27.02 33.74 9.85
C ALA A 605 28.07 33.68 10.98
N ARG A 606 28.53 32.47 11.34
CA ARG A 606 29.59 32.27 12.33
C ARG A 606 30.94 32.73 11.79
N GLU A 607 31.28 32.41 10.55
CA GLU A 607 32.52 32.87 9.90
C GLU A 607 32.56 34.40 9.79
N GLU A 608 31.45 35.03 9.39
CA GLU A 608 31.36 36.50 9.32
C GLU A 608 31.51 37.13 10.71
N SER A 609 30.83 36.58 11.73
CA SER A 609 30.96 37.02 13.12
C SER A 609 32.39 36.87 13.65
N GLU A 610 33.07 35.78 13.31
CA GLU A 610 34.46 35.52 13.71
C GLU A 610 35.44 36.49 13.02
N LYS A 611 35.27 36.73 11.71
CA LYS A 611 36.06 37.71 10.97
C LYS A 611 35.92 39.12 11.54
N LEU A 612 34.70 39.55 11.86
CA LEU A 612 34.44 40.86 12.47
C LEU A 612 35.08 40.97 13.87
N LEU A 613 35.02 39.91 14.68
CA LEU A 613 35.63 39.91 16.00
C LEU A 613 37.16 40.04 15.93
N LEU A 614 37.79 39.34 14.98
CA LEU A 614 39.25 39.37 14.77
C LEU A 614 39.75 40.69 14.18
N ASN A 615 38.89 41.44 13.48
CA ASN A 615 39.21 42.80 13.03
C ASN A 615 39.25 43.82 14.19
N ILE A 616 38.62 43.51 15.32
CA ILE A 616 38.51 44.42 16.48
C ILE A 616 39.48 44.04 17.60
N LEU A 617 39.73 42.74 17.79
CA LEU A 617 40.55 42.21 18.87
C LEU A 617 41.63 41.26 18.31
N PRO A 618 42.86 41.31 18.84
CA PRO A 618 43.89 40.34 18.49
C PRO A 618 43.42 38.91 18.78
N LEU A 619 43.83 37.94 17.95
CA LEU A 619 43.37 36.54 18.00
C LEU A 619 43.33 35.94 19.41
N LYS A 620 44.42 36.09 20.17
CA LYS A 620 44.55 35.53 21.53
C LYS A 620 43.58 36.18 22.53
N VAL A 621 43.31 37.47 22.35
CA VAL A 621 42.39 38.27 23.18
C VAL A 621 40.94 37.94 22.83
N ALA A 622 40.64 37.78 21.53
CA ALA A 622 39.33 37.35 21.04
C ALA A 622 38.97 35.94 21.54
N GLN A 623 39.93 35.01 21.55
CA GLN A 623 39.76 33.66 22.12
C GLN A 623 39.48 33.70 23.63
N GLU A 624 40.29 34.45 24.39
CA GLU A 624 40.05 34.59 25.84
C GLU A 624 38.67 35.19 26.14
N LEU A 625 38.25 36.19 25.36
CA LEU A 625 36.92 36.79 25.49
C LEU A 625 35.80 35.80 25.14
N LYS A 626 35.96 34.97 24.09
CA LYS A 626 34.99 33.90 23.74
C LYS A 626 34.87 32.85 24.84
N ASP A 627 35.99 32.41 25.41
CA ASP A 627 36.03 31.29 26.36
C ASP A 627 35.58 31.71 27.77
N LYS A 628 35.97 32.91 28.23
CA LYS A 628 35.75 33.37 29.61
C LYS A 628 34.73 34.49 29.75
N GLY A 629 34.28 35.10 28.65
CA GLY A 629 33.40 36.28 28.66
C GLY A 629 34.08 37.57 29.17
N SER A 630 35.37 37.52 29.51
CA SER A 630 36.18 38.66 29.94
C SER A 630 37.66 38.42 29.64
N VAL A 631 38.43 39.50 29.45
CA VAL A 631 39.87 39.42 29.18
C VAL A 631 40.63 39.87 30.43
N THR A 632 41.62 39.09 30.85
CA THR A 632 42.46 39.41 32.00
C THR A 632 43.56 40.38 31.57
N PRO A 633 43.72 41.56 32.22
CA PRO A 633 44.85 42.44 31.92
C PRO A 633 46.20 41.74 32.14
N ALA A 634 47.08 41.80 31.14
CA ALA A 634 48.38 41.13 31.15
C ALA A 634 49.51 42.16 31.17
N ARG A 635 50.52 41.94 32.02
CA ARG A 635 51.72 42.77 32.11
C ARG A 635 52.81 42.22 31.19
N TYR A 636 53.39 43.10 30.39
CA TYR A 636 54.46 42.80 29.44
C TYR A 636 55.67 43.66 29.79
N GLU A 637 56.84 43.05 29.99
CA GLU A 637 58.04 43.79 30.46
C GLU A 637 58.79 44.52 29.33
N ASN A 638 58.77 43.98 28.12
CA ASN A 638 59.50 44.52 26.97
C ASN A 638 58.53 44.75 25.81
N VAL A 639 57.94 45.95 25.72
CA VAL A 639 57.10 46.37 24.60
C VAL A 639 57.66 47.64 24.00
N THR A 640 57.78 47.68 22.67
CA THR A 640 58.23 48.86 21.94
C THR A 640 57.02 49.57 21.36
N VAL A 641 56.76 50.79 21.81
CA VAL A 641 55.63 51.61 21.35
C VAL A 641 56.14 52.62 20.33
N LEU A 642 55.46 52.70 19.19
CA LEU A 642 55.70 53.67 18.13
C LEU A 642 54.49 54.61 18.03
N PHE A 643 54.77 55.90 18.14
CA PHE A 643 53.80 56.98 17.92
C PHE A 643 54.17 57.76 16.67
N THR A 644 53.15 58.14 15.91
CA THR A 644 53.29 59.09 14.82
C THR A 644 52.35 60.28 15.03
N ASP A 645 52.71 61.44 14.50
CA ASP A 645 51.86 62.63 14.52
C ASP A 645 52.13 63.49 13.28
N PHE A 646 51.07 63.99 12.65
CA PHE A 646 51.20 64.90 11.52
C PHE A 646 51.50 66.32 12.00
N LYS A 647 52.72 66.80 11.76
CA LYS A 647 53.14 68.15 12.14
C LYS A 647 52.29 69.19 11.41
N GLY A 648 51.58 70.02 12.17
CA GLY A 648 50.79 71.12 11.63
C GLY A 648 49.48 70.67 10.99
N PHE A 649 49.00 69.46 11.31
CA PHE A 649 47.74 68.89 10.82
C PHE A 649 46.58 69.90 10.83
N THR A 650 46.34 70.58 11.96
CA THR A 650 45.24 71.56 12.11
C THR A 650 45.31 72.68 11.07
N LYS A 651 46.51 73.20 10.76
CA LYS A 651 46.68 74.30 9.80
C LYS A 651 46.44 73.85 8.35
N VAL A 652 46.78 72.61 8.03
CA VAL A 652 46.56 72.05 6.70
C VAL A 652 45.08 71.62 6.55
N ALA A 653 44.50 71.09 7.62
CA ALA A 653 43.09 70.69 7.69
C ALA A 653 42.12 71.87 7.51
N GLU A 654 42.44 73.06 8.02
CA GLU A 654 41.65 74.29 7.81
C GLU A 654 41.51 74.68 6.32
N GLY A 655 42.43 74.23 5.46
CA GLY A 655 42.44 74.50 4.02
C GLY A 655 41.83 73.40 3.15
N MET A 656 41.30 72.33 3.73
CA MET A 656 40.78 71.14 3.03
C MET A 656 39.28 70.97 3.28
N GLU A 657 38.57 70.36 2.32
CA GLU A 657 37.19 69.91 2.53
C GLU A 657 37.18 68.74 3.53
N GLU A 658 36.20 68.73 4.45
CA GLU A 658 36.09 67.74 5.53
C GLU A 658 36.13 66.29 5.01
N GLN A 659 35.45 66.00 3.89
CA GLN A 659 35.45 64.67 3.28
C GLN A 659 36.83 64.31 2.70
N THR A 660 37.47 65.23 1.97
CA THR A 660 38.79 65.01 1.38
C THR A 660 39.87 64.83 2.46
N LEU A 661 39.76 65.56 3.57
CA LEU A 661 40.65 65.41 4.72
C LEU A 661 40.60 63.99 5.31
N VAL A 662 39.38 63.44 5.48
CA VAL A 662 39.19 62.09 6.02
C VAL A 662 39.69 61.04 5.03
N GLU A 663 39.44 61.21 3.73
CA GLU A 663 39.94 60.30 2.68
C GLU A 663 41.48 60.26 2.62
N GLU A 664 42.14 61.42 2.74
CA GLU A 664 43.61 61.47 2.77
C GLU A 664 44.21 60.87 4.06
N LEU A 665 43.54 61.08 5.20
CA LEU A 665 43.93 60.48 6.47
C LEU A 665 43.81 58.94 6.41
N ASP A 666 42.69 58.45 5.88
CA ASP A 666 42.42 57.02 5.70
C ASP A 666 43.42 56.36 4.75
N ALA A 667 43.78 57.02 3.64
CA ALA A 667 44.81 56.53 2.71
C ALA A 667 46.18 56.39 3.40
N CYS A 668 46.57 57.37 4.22
CA CYS A 668 47.83 57.30 4.97
C CYS A 668 47.80 56.18 6.03
N PHE A 669 46.73 56.11 6.82
CA PHE A 669 46.59 55.08 7.87
C PHE A 669 46.44 53.67 7.31
N THR A 670 45.79 53.49 6.16
CA THR A 670 45.73 52.20 5.45
C THR A 670 47.13 51.75 5.05
N GLN A 671 47.95 52.65 4.51
CA GLN A 671 49.33 52.30 4.17
C GLN A 671 50.18 52.00 5.41
N PHE A 672 49.95 52.72 6.51
CA PHE A 672 50.61 52.42 7.79
C PHE A 672 50.19 51.04 8.29
N ASP A 673 48.90 50.70 8.28
CA ASP A 673 48.38 49.39 8.69
C ASP A 673 49.12 48.25 7.97
N GLU A 674 49.33 48.37 6.66
CA GLU A 674 50.08 47.38 5.89
C GLU A 674 51.56 47.28 6.29
N ILE A 675 52.22 48.41 6.56
CA ILE A 675 53.64 48.44 6.96
C ILE A 675 53.82 47.85 8.36
N ILE A 676 52.93 48.21 9.28
CA ILE A 676 52.90 47.73 10.67
C ILE A 676 52.68 46.22 10.70
N LEU A 677 51.70 45.72 9.92
CA LEU A 677 51.42 44.28 9.82
C LEU A 677 52.63 43.50 9.26
N ARG A 678 53.26 44.01 8.20
CA ARG A 678 54.46 43.39 7.59
C ARG A 678 55.66 43.35 8.53
N ASN A 679 55.74 44.30 9.47
CA ASN A 679 56.82 44.40 10.46
C ASN A 679 56.47 43.80 11.83
N ASN A 680 55.47 42.92 11.94
CA ASN A 680 55.09 42.23 13.19
C ASN A 680 54.75 43.16 14.37
N LEU A 681 54.14 44.32 14.07
CA LEU A 681 53.65 45.26 15.06
C LEU A 681 52.12 45.18 15.15
N GLU A 682 51.56 45.45 16.32
CA GLU A 682 50.13 45.46 16.55
C GLU A 682 49.61 46.92 16.52
N LYS A 683 48.63 47.19 15.65
CA LYS A 683 47.91 48.47 15.66
C LYS A 683 47.06 48.53 16.93
N LEU A 684 47.15 49.63 17.67
CA LEU A 684 46.34 49.82 18.87
C LEU A 684 45.14 50.73 18.59
N LYS A 685 45.42 51.96 18.14
CA LYS A 685 44.38 52.95 17.85
C LYS A 685 44.95 54.13 17.07
N THR A 686 44.05 54.87 16.46
CA THR A 686 44.31 56.23 15.98
C THR A 686 43.77 57.22 17.01
N ILE A 687 44.48 58.33 17.23
CA ILE A 687 44.09 59.39 18.18
C ILE A 687 44.10 60.69 17.38
N GLY A 688 42.98 61.01 16.71
CA GLY A 688 42.93 62.13 15.77
C GLY A 688 43.87 61.90 14.60
N ASP A 689 44.89 62.75 14.48
CA ASP A 689 45.98 62.74 13.51
C ASP A 689 47.19 61.90 13.92
N SER A 690 47.14 61.27 15.10
CA SER A 690 48.19 60.39 15.60
C SER A 690 47.89 58.91 15.36
N TYR A 691 48.92 58.15 14.98
CA TYR A 691 48.85 56.70 14.81
C TYR A 691 49.69 56.01 15.90
N MET A 692 49.11 55.00 16.55
CA MET A 692 49.75 54.27 17.65
C MET A 692 49.80 52.77 17.38
N CYS A 693 51.01 52.19 17.41
CA CYS A 693 51.23 50.76 17.35
C CYS A 693 52.30 50.30 18.33
N ALA A 694 52.37 48.99 18.57
CA ALA A 694 53.32 48.42 19.51
C ALA A 694 53.83 47.05 19.08
N GLY A 695 55.13 46.81 19.29
CA GLY A 695 55.78 45.52 19.08
C GLY A 695 55.96 44.75 20.39
N GLY A 696 55.84 43.43 20.32
CA GLY A 696 55.90 42.54 21.49
C GLY A 696 54.53 42.30 22.16
N LEU A 697 53.44 42.62 21.44
CA LEU A 697 52.06 42.37 21.81
C LEU A 697 51.30 41.70 20.65
N PRO A 698 50.25 40.91 20.93
CA PRO A 698 49.92 40.31 22.23
C PRO A 698 50.88 39.15 22.60
N VAL A 699 51.85 38.85 21.74
CA VAL A 699 52.89 37.84 21.96
C VAL A 699 54.22 38.54 22.15
N SER A 700 54.87 38.31 23.29
CA SER A 700 56.19 38.88 23.57
C SER A 700 57.23 38.32 22.61
N ASN A 701 58.02 39.21 22.01
CA ASN A 701 59.17 38.85 21.18
C ASN A 701 60.40 39.67 21.64
N ARG A 702 61.59 39.32 21.13
CA ARG A 702 62.84 40.04 21.43
C ARG A 702 63.27 40.99 20.30
N THR A 703 62.57 40.95 19.18
CA THR A 703 62.87 41.73 17.98
C THR A 703 62.08 43.03 17.90
N ASN A 704 61.08 43.25 18.76
CA ASN A 704 60.16 44.39 18.71
C ASN A 704 60.82 45.77 18.55
N ALA A 705 61.96 46.00 19.20
CA ALA A 705 62.68 47.26 19.06
C ALA A 705 63.24 47.46 17.63
N ILE A 706 63.73 46.37 17.02
CA ILE A 706 64.21 46.34 15.63
C ILE A 706 63.03 46.47 14.66
N ASP A 707 61.97 45.69 14.89
CA ASP A 707 60.72 45.69 14.13
C ASP A 707 60.10 47.09 14.04
N ALA A 708 60.02 47.80 15.18
CA ALA A 708 59.53 49.18 15.25
C ALA A 708 60.41 50.17 14.48
N CYS A 709 61.74 50.01 14.51
CA CYS A 709 62.65 50.88 13.78
C CYS A 709 62.60 50.64 12.26
N LEU A 710 62.43 49.39 11.82
CA LEU A 710 62.22 49.05 10.41
C LEU A 710 60.89 49.64 9.90
N ALA A 711 59.80 49.44 10.64
CA ALA A 711 58.51 50.03 10.33
C ALA A 711 58.58 51.56 10.25
N ALA A 712 59.30 52.21 11.17
CA ALA A 712 59.47 53.65 11.15
C ALA A 712 60.23 54.15 9.91
N LEU A 713 61.26 53.43 9.43
CA LEU A 713 61.97 53.75 8.19
C LEU A 713 61.06 53.61 6.97
N GLU A 714 60.23 52.56 6.91
CA GLU A 714 59.27 52.36 5.83
C GLU A 714 58.19 53.46 5.82
N VAL A 715 57.60 53.77 6.98
CA VAL A 715 56.62 54.86 7.14
C VAL A 715 57.22 56.20 6.76
N GLN A 716 58.44 56.51 7.21
CA GLN A 716 59.16 57.72 6.83
C GLN A 716 59.39 57.78 5.32
N SER A 717 59.79 56.67 4.69
CA SER A 717 60.03 56.62 3.24
C SER A 717 58.75 56.86 2.45
N PHE A 718 57.63 56.25 2.85
CA PHE A 718 56.33 56.50 2.24
C PHE A 718 55.91 57.96 2.35
N MET A 719 56.03 58.56 3.53
CA MET A 719 55.69 59.98 3.73
C MET A 719 56.59 60.92 2.93
N ASN A 720 57.88 60.60 2.79
CA ASN A 720 58.79 61.38 1.96
C ASN A 720 58.44 61.29 0.48
N GLN A 721 58.12 60.10 -0.03
CA GLN A 721 57.64 59.92 -1.41
C GLN A 721 56.32 60.66 -1.66
N LEU A 722 55.38 60.59 -0.72
CA LEU A 722 54.12 61.31 -0.81
C LEU A 722 54.34 62.83 -0.85
N LYS A 723 55.26 63.34 -0.02
CA LYS A 723 55.67 64.74 -0.01
C LYS A 723 56.29 65.16 -1.35
N GLU A 724 57.16 64.35 -1.95
CA GLU A 724 57.77 64.62 -3.27
C GLU A 724 56.70 64.70 -4.37
N ILE A 725 55.81 63.72 -4.43
CA ILE A 725 54.71 63.66 -5.41
C ILE A 725 53.78 64.86 -5.26
N LYS A 726 53.31 65.15 -4.05
CA LYS A 726 52.39 66.26 -3.80
C LYS A 726 53.05 67.61 -4.04
N SER A 727 54.32 67.77 -3.67
CA SER A 727 55.09 68.99 -3.96
C SER A 727 55.25 69.22 -5.46
N ALA A 728 55.45 68.17 -6.26
CA ALA A 728 55.53 68.28 -7.73
C ALA A 728 54.18 68.69 -8.36
N LEU A 729 53.07 68.35 -7.70
CA LEU A 729 51.71 68.68 -8.12
C LEU A 729 51.16 69.99 -7.51
N ASN A 730 51.96 70.73 -6.73
CA ASN A 730 51.53 71.91 -5.96
C ASN A 730 50.33 71.65 -5.02
N LEU A 731 50.23 70.43 -4.49
CA LEU A 731 49.20 70.04 -3.51
C LEU A 731 49.73 70.16 -2.07
N PRO A 732 48.86 70.44 -1.07
CA PRO A 732 49.25 70.45 0.33
C PRO A 732 49.71 69.05 0.78
N PHE A 733 50.74 69.00 1.63
CA PHE A 733 51.28 67.75 2.17
C PHE A 733 51.50 67.86 3.69
N TRP A 734 51.56 66.70 4.35
CA TRP A 734 51.87 66.61 5.78
C TRP A 734 53.29 66.12 5.99
N GLU A 735 53.91 66.60 7.08
CA GLU A 735 55.16 66.04 7.57
C GLU A 735 54.86 65.18 8.80
N LEU A 736 55.51 64.03 8.90
CA LEU A 736 55.28 63.11 10.02
C LEU A 736 56.40 63.23 11.05
N ARG A 737 56.04 63.20 12.33
CA ARG A 737 56.97 62.95 13.45
C ARG A 737 56.82 61.51 13.90
N LEU A 738 57.94 60.87 14.22
CA LEU A 738 58.00 59.46 14.63
C LEU A 738 58.73 59.36 15.97
N GLY A 739 58.09 58.72 16.95
CA GLY A 739 58.63 58.54 18.29
C GLY A 739 58.58 57.09 18.75
N ILE A 740 59.71 56.53 19.21
CA ILE A 740 59.80 55.12 19.63
C ILE A 740 60.41 55.01 21.03
N HIS A 741 59.73 54.29 21.91
CA HIS A 741 60.25 53.94 23.24
C HIS A 741 59.93 52.49 23.61
N THR A 742 60.86 51.85 24.33
CA THR A 742 60.73 50.46 24.77
C THR A 742 60.70 50.39 26.29
N GLY A 743 59.72 49.67 26.84
CA GLY A 743 59.56 49.52 28.29
C GLY A 743 58.36 48.66 28.68
N PRO A 744 58.07 48.53 29.99
CA PRO A 744 56.98 47.71 30.49
C PRO A 744 55.61 48.37 30.29
N VAL A 745 54.60 47.57 29.96
CA VAL A 745 53.19 48.00 29.81
C VAL A 745 52.23 46.95 30.38
N VAL A 746 51.01 47.37 30.68
CA VAL A 746 49.87 46.47 30.92
C VAL A 746 48.94 46.58 29.72
N ALA A 747 48.62 45.47 29.07
CA ALA A 747 47.67 45.42 27.97
C ALA A 747 46.37 44.72 28.42
N GLY A 748 45.24 45.12 27.86
CA GLY A 748 43.94 44.56 28.23
C GLY A 748 42.79 45.15 27.41
N VAL A 749 41.59 44.60 27.62
CA VAL A 749 40.37 45.09 26.96
C VAL A 749 39.56 45.93 27.94
N VAL A 750 39.16 47.12 27.52
CA VAL A 750 38.27 48.01 28.28
C VAL A 750 36.96 48.21 27.52
N GLY A 751 35.86 48.38 28.28
CA GLY A 751 34.52 48.63 27.75
C GLY A 751 33.62 47.40 27.78
N ARG A 752 32.33 47.61 28.07
CA ARG A 752 31.30 46.56 28.08
C ARG A 752 30.57 46.40 26.74
N PHE A 753 30.47 47.49 25.99
CA PHE A 753 29.72 47.55 24.72
C PHE A 753 30.59 47.91 23.51
N LYS A 754 31.70 48.64 23.73
CA LYS A 754 32.71 48.96 22.73
C LYS A 754 34.05 48.43 23.25
N PHE A 755 34.33 47.16 22.98
CA PHE A 755 35.59 46.55 23.39
C PHE A 755 36.74 47.25 22.66
N ALA A 756 37.72 47.74 23.42
CA ALA A 756 38.95 48.30 22.90
C ALA A 756 40.13 47.60 23.56
N TYR A 757 40.98 46.95 22.77
CA TYR A 757 42.27 46.45 23.23
C TYR A 757 43.28 47.61 23.25
N ASP A 758 43.86 47.86 24.40
CA ASP A 758 44.72 49.03 24.60
C ASP A 758 45.83 48.71 25.62
N ILE A 759 46.80 49.62 25.71
CA ILE A 759 47.93 49.50 26.63
C ILE A 759 48.03 50.70 27.56
N TRP A 760 48.41 50.41 28.80
CA TRP A 760 48.64 51.40 29.83
C TRP A 760 50.03 51.22 30.42
N GLY A 761 50.67 52.35 30.70
CA GLY A 761 51.98 52.34 31.30
C GLY A 761 52.71 53.63 31.02
N ASP A 762 53.70 53.87 31.85
CA ASP A 762 54.60 55.01 31.72
C ASP A 762 55.42 54.97 30.42
N THR A 763 55.62 53.77 29.84
CA THR A 763 56.19 53.56 28.51
C THR A 763 55.38 54.26 27.41
N VAL A 764 54.05 54.24 27.46
CA VAL A 764 53.17 54.90 26.47
C VAL A 764 53.36 56.42 26.49
N ASN A 765 53.35 57.00 27.70
CA ASN A 765 53.58 58.42 27.91
C ASN A 765 54.97 58.85 27.44
N THR A 766 55.97 57.98 27.63
CA THR A 766 57.34 58.26 27.22
C THR A 766 57.49 58.17 25.70
N ALA A 767 56.85 57.20 25.03
CA ALA A 767 56.82 57.10 23.57
C ALA A 767 56.14 58.31 22.92
N SER A 768 54.99 58.75 23.46
CA SER A 768 54.32 59.98 23.01
C SER A 768 55.20 61.24 23.20
N ARG A 769 56.06 61.27 24.23
CA ARG A 769 57.07 62.34 24.39
C ARG A 769 58.22 62.23 23.40
N MET A 770 58.63 61.02 23.02
CA MET A 770 59.62 60.82 21.95
C MET A 770 59.09 61.35 20.62
N GLU A 771 57.80 61.16 20.33
CA GLU A 771 57.17 61.71 19.12
C GLU A 771 57.15 63.24 19.20
N SER A 772 56.49 63.80 20.22
CA SER A 772 56.27 65.25 20.33
C SER A 772 57.55 66.05 20.49
N GLY A 773 58.57 65.46 21.10
CA GLY A 773 59.93 66.00 21.21
C GLY A 773 60.82 65.79 19.98
N GLY A 774 60.34 65.04 18.98
CA GLY A 774 61.02 64.76 17.73
C GLY A 774 60.92 65.89 16.69
N GLU A 775 61.63 65.70 15.59
CA GLU A 775 61.63 66.64 14.46
C GLU A 775 60.88 66.04 13.27
N ALA A 776 60.18 66.89 12.50
CA ALA A 776 59.45 66.44 11.32
C ALA A 776 60.38 65.74 10.33
N GLY A 777 59.91 64.62 9.80
CA GLY A 777 60.66 63.78 8.86
C GLY A 777 61.79 62.98 9.49
N LYS A 778 61.96 62.96 10.83
CA LYS A 778 62.98 62.17 11.54
C LYS A 778 62.37 61.14 12.48
N ILE A 779 63.07 60.04 12.68
CA ILE A 779 62.70 58.97 13.62
C ILE A 779 63.41 59.21 14.93
N ASN A 780 62.67 59.56 15.98
CA ASN A 780 63.20 59.86 17.30
C ASN A 780 63.02 58.67 18.24
N ILE A 781 64.08 58.24 18.90
CA ILE A 781 64.09 57.10 19.81
C ILE A 781 64.66 57.46 21.18
N SER A 782 64.12 56.84 22.21
CA SER A 782 64.67 56.92 23.57
C SER A 782 65.99 56.16 23.72
N LYS A 783 66.75 56.45 24.78
CA LYS A 783 67.94 55.68 25.17
C LYS A 783 67.68 54.18 25.34
N GLU A 784 66.56 53.82 25.95
CA GLU A 784 66.19 52.43 26.20
C GLU A 784 66.04 51.67 24.87
N THR A 785 65.40 52.29 23.87
CA THR A 785 65.31 51.73 22.51
C THR A 785 66.68 51.72 21.83
N TYR A 786 67.46 52.80 21.95
CA TYR A 786 68.79 52.93 21.34
C TYR A 786 69.71 51.78 21.76
N GLU A 787 69.76 51.43 23.06
CA GLU A 787 70.59 50.34 23.55
C GLU A 787 70.27 48.99 22.91
N LEU A 788 69.01 48.78 22.50
CA LEU A 788 68.55 47.56 21.83
C LEU A 788 68.86 47.54 20.33
N VAL A 789 68.99 48.70 19.69
CA VAL A 789 69.06 48.80 18.21
C VAL A 789 70.35 49.39 17.66
N LYS A 790 71.22 49.99 18.49
CA LYS A 790 72.45 50.72 18.09
C LYS A 790 73.43 49.96 17.17
N TYR A 791 73.38 48.62 17.21
CA TYR A 791 74.22 47.75 16.38
C TYR A 791 73.63 47.50 14.99
N PHE A 792 72.33 47.68 14.80
CA PHE A 792 71.65 47.47 13.52
C PHE A 792 71.47 48.77 12.74
N PHE A 793 71.27 49.89 13.44
CA PHE A 793 70.97 51.19 12.85
C PHE A 793 72.11 52.19 13.06
N VAL A 794 72.23 53.13 12.13
CA VAL A 794 73.02 54.35 12.29
C VAL A 794 72.17 55.36 13.03
N THR A 795 72.67 55.80 14.18
CA THR A 795 71.94 56.67 15.10
C THR A 795 72.76 57.89 15.50
N GLU A 796 72.11 59.03 15.71
CA GLU A 796 72.74 60.29 16.10
C GLU A 796 72.18 60.76 17.44
N TYR A 797 73.03 61.14 18.40
CA TYR A 797 72.58 61.69 19.67
C TYR A 797 72.04 63.12 19.47
N ARG A 798 70.78 63.33 19.87
CA ARG A 798 70.04 64.57 19.60
C ARG A 798 70.07 65.55 20.77
N GLY A 799 70.33 65.07 21.98
CA GLY A 799 70.18 65.82 23.23
C GLY A 799 69.04 65.29 24.08
N LYS A 800 68.70 66.04 25.13
CA LYS A 800 67.71 65.61 26.13
C LYS A 800 66.40 66.38 26.06
N ILE A 801 65.31 65.73 26.47
CA ILE A 801 64.02 66.39 26.72
C ILE A 801 63.68 66.32 28.21
N HIS A 802 63.20 67.42 28.78
CA HIS A 802 62.78 67.43 30.17
C HIS A 802 61.47 66.66 30.33
N GLY A 803 61.53 65.51 31.00
CA GLY A 803 60.36 64.72 31.30
C GLY A 803 59.66 65.22 32.55
N LYS A 804 58.40 65.67 32.42
CA LYS A 804 57.50 65.89 33.57
C LYS A 804 57.50 64.62 34.44
N ASN A 805 58.05 64.74 35.67
CA ASN A 805 58.27 63.70 36.68
C ASN A 805 59.33 62.61 36.39
N LYS A 806 60.25 62.82 35.43
CA LYS A 806 61.27 61.81 35.05
C LYS A 806 62.71 62.32 34.90
N GLY A 807 62.94 63.62 35.08
CA GLY A 807 64.24 64.22 34.75
C GLY A 807 64.48 64.26 33.23
N ASP A 808 65.73 64.51 32.83
CA ASP A 808 66.08 64.67 31.42
C ASP A 808 66.28 63.31 30.74
N LEU A 809 65.51 63.06 29.67
CA LEU A 809 65.56 61.83 28.88
C LEU A 809 66.46 61.99 27.66
N ASP A 810 67.45 61.10 27.52
CA ASP A 810 68.36 61.03 26.37
C ASP A 810 67.62 60.56 25.11
N MET A 811 67.79 61.27 23.98
CA MET A 811 67.15 60.95 22.69
C MET A 811 68.16 60.80 21.56
N TYR A 812 67.81 59.97 20.59
CA TYR A 812 68.61 59.66 19.42
C TYR A 812 67.75 59.69 18.15
N PHE A 813 68.29 60.17 17.04
CA PHE A 813 67.69 59.99 15.73
C PHE A 813 68.16 58.70 15.07
N VAL A 814 67.24 57.97 14.44
CA VAL A 814 67.55 56.82 13.57
C VAL A 814 67.53 57.30 12.12
N HIS A 815 68.62 57.08 11.40
CA HIS A 815 68.76 57.54 10.01
C HIS A 815 68.57 56.43 8.99
N ARG A 816 69.22 55.29 9.21
CA ARG A 816 69.27 54.16 8.28
C ARG A 816 69.78 52.90 8.94
N LEU A 817 69.63 51.75 8.29
CA LEU A 817 70.39 50.55 8.60
C LEU A 817 71.89 50.79 8.36
N ARG A 818 72.73 50.19 9.21
CA ARG A 818 74.19 50.22 9.00
C ARG A 818 74.54 49.57 7.64
N PRO A 819 75.56 50.05 6.91
CA PRO A 819 75.91 49.55 5.57
C PRO A 819 76.06 48.01 5.49
N ARG A 820 76.57 47.37 6.56
CA ARG A 820 76.70 45.91 6.65
C ARG A 820 75.36 45.15 6.60
N TYR A 821 74.27 45.78 7.00
CA TYR A 821 72.95 45.16 7.15
C TYR A 821 71.92 45.62 6.11
N SER A 822 72.29 46.55 5.23
CA SER A 822 71.42 47.07 4.17
C SER A 822 71.79 46.50 2.79
N GLN A 823 70.78 46.39 1.92
CA GLN A 823 70.90 45.96 0.52
C GLN A 823 70.91 47.15 -0.46
N ASP A 824 70.40 48.30 -0.04
CA ASP A 824 70.17 49.51 -0.83
C ASP A 824 71.11 50.67 -0.42
N GLU A 825 71.42 51.58 -1.34
CA GLU A 825 72.29 52.72 -1.02
C GLU A 825 71.67 53.64 0.05
N ASP A 826 70.35 53.72 0.12
CA ASP A 826 69.59 54.53 1.08
C ASP A 826 69.52 53.92 2.49
N GLY A 827 69.83 52.64 2.67
CA GLY A 827 69.84 52.00 3.98
C GLY A 827 68.45 51.66 4.56
N LYS A 828 67.45 51.49 3.71
CA LYS A 828 66.05 51.23 4.08
C LYS A 828 65.65 49.76 3.94
N ALA A 829 66.33 48.99 3.10
CA ALA A 829 66.03 47.57 2.86
C ALA A 829 67.09 46.65 3.51
N PRO A 830 66.68 45.64 4.31
CA PRO A 830 67.62 44.73 4.95
C PRO A 830 68.20 43.69 3.98
N ASN A 831 69.50 43.42 4.08
CA ASN A 831 70.19 42.39 3.28
C ASN A 831 70.11 40.98 3.91
N GLN A 832 70.69 39.98 3.25
CA GLN A 832 70.67 38.60 3.71
C GLN A 832 71.35 38.40 5.07
N VAL A 833 72.45 39.13 5.34
CA VAL A 833 73.18 39.07 6.62
C VAL A 833 72.29 39.54 7.78
N PHE A 834 71.51 40.61 7.57
CA PHE A 834 70.53 41.06 8.55
C PHE A 834 69.48 39.99 8.83
N ARG A 835 68.92 39.36 7.79
CA ARG A 835 67.87 38.34 7.93
C ARG A 835 68.34 37.10 8.71
N GLU A 836 69.59 36.68 8.51
CA GLU A 836 70.18 35.56 9.27
C GLU A 836 70.34 35.88 10.77
N VAL A 837 70.76 37.10 11.10
CA VAL A 837 70.89 37.55 12.50
C VAL A 837 69.51 37.74 13.13
N TYR A 838 68.58 38.32 12.38
CA TYR A 838 67.20 38.53 12.79
C TYR A 838 66.48 37.21 13.10
N SER A 839 66.60 36.20 12.23
CA SER A 839 66.02 34.87 12.45
C SER A 839 66.51 34.22 13.74
N LYS A 840 67.82 34.30 14.03
CA LYS A 840 68.39 33.79 15.29
C LYS A 840 67.86 34.55 16.51
N LEU A 841 67.72 35.87 16.42
CA LEU A 841 67.13 36.70 17.48
C LEU A 841 65.65 36.37 17.73
N HIS A 842 64.90 36.12 16.66
CA HIS A 842 63.51 35.72 16.71
C HIS A 842 63.33 34.35 17.38
N GLU A 843 64.24 33.40 17.12
CA GLU A 843 64.31 32.09 17.80
C GLU A 843 64.80 32.15 19.26
N GLY A 844 65.13 33.34 19.77
CA GLY A 844 65.49 33.55 21.17
C GLY A 844 66.99 33.55 21.47
N ALA A 845 67.86 33.62 20.45
CA ALA A 845 69.30 33.79 20.66
C ALA A 845 69.60 35.10 21.42
N VAL A 846 70.64 35.08 22.24
CA VAL A 846 71.14 36.27 22.95
C VAL A 846 72.40 36.73 22.23
N VAL A 847 72.42 38.00 21.81
CA VAL A 847 73.62 38.53 21.18
C VAL A 847 74.61 38.94 22.28
N ARG A 848 75.78 38.29 22.30
CA ARG A 848 76.94 38.73 23.08
C ARG A 848 77.92 39.42 22.15
N TRP A 849 78.04 40.74 22.28
CA TRP A 849 78.97 41.53 21.49
C TRP A 849 80.37 41.47 22.12
N LYS A 850 81.39 41.08 21.34
CA LYS A 850 82.80 41.33 21.70
C LYS A 850 83.12 42.78 21.31
N ASN A 851 83.68 43.56 22.23
CA ASN A 851 84.15 44.93 21.96
C ASN A 851 85.06 44.92 20.71
N LEU A 852 84.60 45.54 19.63
CA LEU A 852 85.39 45.87 18.46
C LEU A 852 85.65 47.39 18.52
N PRO A 853 86.90 47.86 18.29
CA PRO A 853 87.21 49.28 18.35
C PRO A 853 86.57 50.04 17.18
N ASP A 854 86.07 51.23 17.46
CA ASP A 854 85.58 52.18 16.47
C ASP A 854 86.73 52.59 15.53
N SER A 855 86.56 52.33 14.23
CA SER A 855 87.33 52.97 13.15
C SER A 855 86.42 53.26 11.98
#